data_AF-A0A949IGH7-F1
#
_entry.id   AF-A0A949IGH7-F1
#
_cell.length_a   1.000
_cell.length_b   1.000
_cell.length_c   1.000
_cell.angle_alpha   90.00
_cell.angle_beta   90.00
_cell.angle_gamma   90.00
#
_symmetry.space_group_name_H-M   'P 1'
#
loop_
_entity.id
_entity.type
_entity.pdbx_description
1 polymer ?
#
loop_
_entity_poly.entity_id
_entity_poly.type
_entity_poly.pdbx_seq_one_letter_code
_entity_poly.pdbx_strand_id
1 'polypeptide(L)'
;MTEANASQTQTTSGRPFKAWVFPDSALPTADLVEVCGGSQLLAGVLQRRGFGTAAAISEFLDESLYVATAPHELPNVDKAVARIAEAISLGQQITVYGDYDVDGITGTSVLLTVLKALEAKVDFYIPNRATEGYGLNLKAVSVLASKHRTKLIITCDCGVSNFAEINLAKSLGVDSLVLDHHTMPEMLPPAVAVVHPKLLAEDHPLFHLPGVGVAYKVCEALLTRFGKEEEIAKLLDYVTLGMIADLVPLVKENRYLVKIGLPALVGSPRPGIRALLTQVAGKEDTDLVGFGLAPRINAVGRLSDAKFAVELLTTDDTARADQLAIQMQRDNARRQELCEKVYQEAEAMVLTRCDLNVDKAIAIYAEGWHHGVVGIVASRLVERFQRPVFIGELDSEENMVRGSARGVDQIDLYEVLKANEHLLYKWGGHKMAAGFAIELDKAEAATRGIVAACGRMLGGQPLSMKLEIDAIANGATLDLSTVKDLNRMAPFGMANKKPVLYMEKGVVTSTRLLGKEGKHHRVIVQELGSGREFESVMWNSKNRVPADGDQIDIVFNPDINTYKGVDRLQLVLLDWRRHGYKEMPLEDLQAAALDAGSEQSKQNFDPAAAGAGAGNGKDGGRDAGDKGRRPIAASTGGESPTAVKFVFKDLRSFAANAEVVKKAQAKLGKDLLVFGESCGRVDGIDFVDRTQVSEKDHLLLWQFPPTLKNLQDLIKQSKATNLYMVGCQDDDLEEPAFFLKRLLGLVRFAINQREGQVEGDKLAALLGASKMSVALALTALKKVHWIDWFSENGMLYLDMLGQPMESVEDTQEYKQLAASLDQVKKFRQWCQECSMNELQLALVPNRVTLAATPLESLEPTEISGQPGVLKSVTTYGD
;
A
#
# COMPACT_ATOMS: atom_id res chain seq x y z
N MET A 1 -24.03 -34.65 -53.43
CA MET A 1 -25.18 -34.26 -52.60
C MET A 1 -25.06 -35.05 -51.32
N THR A 2 -25.00 -34.35 -50.17
CA THR A 2 -24.56 -34.74 -48.81
C THR A 2 -23.10 -34.38 -48.52
N GLU A 3 -22.88 -33.14 -48.10
CA GLU A 3 -21.72 -32.77 -47.26
C GLU A 3 -22.25 -32.19 -45.95
N ALA A 4 -21.76 -32.75 -44.87
CA ALA A 4 -22.13 -32.44 -43.50
C ALA A 4 -21.61 -31.05 -43.12
N ASN A 5 -22.51 -30.21 -42.60
CA ASN A 5 -22.18 -28.96 -41.92
C ASN A 5 -21.39 -29.27 -40.65
N ALA A 6 -20.06 -29.12 -40.72
CA ALA A 6 -19.24 -28.92 -39.53
C ALA A 6 -19.52 -27.52 -38.98
N SER A 7 -20.33 -27.45 -37.94
CA SER A 7 -20.47 -26.26 -37.09
C SER A 7 -19.11 -25.94 -36.48
N GLN A 8 -18.42 -24.94 -37.03
CA GLN A 8 -17.31 -24.30 -36.35
C GLN A 8 -17.86 -23.62 -35.09
N THR A 9 -17.82 -24.33 -33.97
CA THR A 9 -17.83 -23.73 -32.64
C THR A 9 -16.64 -22.78 -32.56
N GLN A 10 -16.88 -21.49 -32.80
CA GLN A 10 -15.98 -20.43 -32.37
C GLN A 10 -15.86 -20.54 -30.86
N THR A 11 -14.82 -21.22 -30.40
CA THR A 11 -14.37 -21.20 -29.02
C THR A 11 -14.08 -19.75 -28.66
N THR A 12 -14.96 -19.14 -27.87
CA THR A 12 -14.76 -17.81 -27.30
C THR A 12 -13.43 -17.77 -26.57
N SER A 13 -12.50 -17.00 -27.13
CA SER A 13 -11.12 -16.90 -26.68
C SER A 13 -11.00 -16.32 -25.26
N GLY A 14 -10.53 -17.18 -24.34
CA GLY A 14 -9.49 -16.84 -23.37
C GLY A 14 -9.75 -15.73 -22.34
N ARG A 15 -10.90 -15.71 -21.65
CA ARG A 15 -10.98 -15.07 -20.32
C ARG A 15 -11.46 -16.09 -19.28
N PRO A 16 -10.84 -16.19 -18.10
CA PRO A 16 -11.51 -16.79 -16.94
C PRO A 16 -12.78 -15.97 -16.65
N PHE A 17 -13.93 -16.65 -16.55
CA PHE A 17 -15.18 -16.02 -16.11
C PHE A 17 -15.02 -15.50 -14.68
N LYS A 18 -15.70 -14.40 -14.33
CA LYS A 18 -15.78 -13.99 -12.93
C LYS A 18 -16.64 -15.02 -12.19
N ALA A 19 -16.19 -15.46 -11.02
CA ALA A 19 -17.01 -16.34 -10.18
C ALA A 19 -18.18 -15.52 -9.59
N TRP A 20 -19.41 -15.87 -9.97
CA TRP A 20 -20.61 -15.18 -9.48
C TRP A 20 -20.98 -15.69 -8.08
N VAL A 21 -20.99 -14.80 -7.08
CA VAL A 21 -21.28 -15.14 -5.68
C VAL A 21 -22.69 -14.68 -5.35
N PHE A 22 -23.61 -15.63 -5.22
CA PHE A 22 -25.04 -15.39 -5.01
C PHE A 22 -25.39 -15.06 -3.54
N PRO A 23 -26.52 -14.39 -3.31
CA PRO A 23 -27.06 -14.18 -1.97
C PRO A 23 -27.62 -15.47 -1.36
N ASP A 24 -27.58 -15.54 -0.03
CA ASP A 24 -28.34 -16.54 0.72
C ASP A 24 -29.84 -16.29 0.53
N SER A 25 -30.65 -17.35 0.55
CA SER A 25 -32.08 -17.28 0.24
C SER A 25 -32.95 -16.69 1.38
N ALA A 26 -32.36 -16.00 2.35
CA ALA A 26 -33.10 -15.42 3.47
C ALA A 26 -33.85 -14.15 3.02
N LEU A 27 -35.15 -14.09 3.31
CA LEU A 27 -35.95 -12.89 3.08
C LEU A 27 -35.71 -11.86 4.20
N PRO A 28 -35.74 -10.55 3.89
CA PRO A 28 -35.66 -9.52 4.91
C PRO A 28 -36.89 -9.58 5.84
N THR A 29 -36.69 -9.28 7.13
CA THR A 29 -37.77 -9.23 8.12
C THR A 29 -38.69 -8.03 7.85
N ALA A 30 -39.93 -8.10 8.34
CA ALA A 30 -40.96 -7.10 8.05
C ALA A 30 -40.58 -5.68 8.52
N ASP A 31 -39.88 -5.57 9.65
CA ASP A 31 -39.38 -4.30 10.18
C ASP A 31 -38.32 -3.65 9.28
N LEU A 32 -37.41 -4.45 8.69
CA LEU A 32 -36.41 -3.94 7.73
C LEU A 32 -37.08 -3.43 6.44
N VAL A 33 -38.12 -4.13 5.99
CA VAL A 33 -38.92 -3.72 4.81
C VAL A 33 -39.66 -2.42 5.09
N GLU A 34 -40.21 -2.24 6.29
CA GLU A 34 -40.93 -1.04 6.70
C GLU A 34 -40.04 0.22 6.65
N VAL A 35 -38.85 0.17 7.26
CA VAL A 35 -37.90 1.32 7.22
C VAL A 35 -37.33 1.59 5.82
N CYS A 36 -37.36 0.58 4.95
CA CYS A 36 -37.05 0.72 3.53
C CYS A 36 -38.22 1.30 2.71
N GLY A 37 -39.33 1.74 3.33
CA GLY A 37 -40.49 2.28 2.63
C GLY A 37 -41.33 1.21 1.91
N GLY A 38 -41.29 -0.05 2.39
CA GLY A 38 -41.98 -1.18 1.78
C GLY A 38 -41.16 -1.93 0.72
N SER A 39 -39.94 -1.47 0.42
CA SER A 39 -39.11 -2.03 -0.65
C SER A 39 -38.37 -3.30 -0.19
N GLN A 40 -38.86 -4.48 -0.60
CA GLN A 40 -38.21 -5.76 -0.29
C GLN A 40 -36.81 -5.88 -0.91
N LEU A 41 -36.64 -5.34 -2.12
CA LEU A 41 -35.36 -5.39 -2.83
C LEU A 41 -34.28 -4.56 -2.09
N LEU A 42 -34.62 -3.33 -1.68
CA LEU A 42 -33.71 -2.49 -0.90
C LEU A 42 -33.36 -3.13 0.44
N ALA A 43 -34.36 -3.65 1.16
CA ALA A 43 -34.14 -4.32 2.45
C ALA A 43 -33.25 -5.56 2.31
N GLY A 44 -33.46 -6.39 1.29
CA GLY A 44 -32.62 -7.56 1.02
C GLY A 44 -31.17 -7.20 0.67
N VAL A 45 -30.97 -6.17 -0.15
CA VAL A 45 -29.63 -5.66 -0.49
C VAL A 45 -28.91 -5.14 0.77
N LEU A 46 -29.58 -4.34 1.60
CA LEU A 46 -29.00 -3.79 2.83
C LEU A 46 -28.70 -4.89 3.86
N GLN A 47 -29.62 -5.83 4.06
CA GLN A 47 -29.41 -6.97 4.96
C GLN A 47 -28.17 -7.78 4.56
N ARG A 48 -28.02 -8.08 3.25
CA ARG A 48 -26.83 -8.77 2.73
C ARG A 48 -25.53 -8.00 2.94
N ARG A 49 -25.60 -6.67 2.87
CA ARG A 49 -24.46 -5.78 3.13
C ARG A 49 -24.17 -5.56 4.62
N GLY A 50 -24.84 -6.30 5.51
CA GLY A 50 -24.58 -6.30 6.96
C GLY A 50 -25.50 -5.38 7.77
N PHE A 51 -26.48 -4.72 7.16
CA PHE A 51 -27.46 -3.90 7.87
C PHE A 51 -28.59 -4.76 8.43
N GLY A 52 -28.35 -5.38 9.59
CA GLY A 52 -29.25 -6.36 10.20
C GLY A 52 -30.36 -5.79 11.09
N THR A 53 -30.44 -4.46 11.30
CA THR A 53 -31.43 -3.85 12.18
C THR A 53 -32.11 -2.64 11.54
N ALA A 54 -33.37 -2.40 11.90
CA ALA A 54 -34.14 -1.27 11.42
C ALA A 54 -33.45 0.08 11.71
N ALA A 55 -32.86 0.23 12.91
CA ALA A 55 -32.12 1.44 13.30
C ALA A 55 -30.91 1.70 12.40
N ALA A 56 -30.09 0.66 12.13
CA ALA A 56 -28.92 0.79 11.26
C ALA A 56 -29.30 1.14 9.81
N ILE A 57 -30.41 0.61 9.30
CA ILE A 57 -30.93 0.97 7.98
C ILE A 57 -31.42 2.42 7.97
N SER A 58 -32.18 2.84 8.98
CA SER A 58 -32.68 4.21 9.08
C SER A 58 -31.54 5.22 9.08
N GLU A 59 -30.52 5.03 9.94
CA GLU A 59 -29.34 5.90 9.99
C GLU A 59 -28.56 5.91 8.65
N PHE A 60 -28.47 4.77 7.97
CA PHE A 60 -27.78 4.68 6.68
C PHE A 60 -28.50 5.41 5.53
N LEU A 61 -29.83 5.38 5.55
CA LEU A 61 -30.69 5.95 4.50
C LEU A 61 -31.05 7.42 4.75
N ASP A 62 -30.98 7.89 5.98
CA ASP A 62 -31.32 9.26 6.40
C ASP A 62 -30.16 9.89 7.17
N GLU A 63 -29.42 10.78 6.51
CA GLU A 63 -28.28 11.49 7.08
C GLU A 63 -28.64 12.39 8.27
N SER A 64 -29.91 12.76 8.46
CA SER A 64 -30.35 13.58 9.60
C SER A 64 -30.32 12.82 10.93
N LEU A 65 -30.27 11.49 10.86
CA LEU A 65 -30.15 10.61 12.02
C LEU A 65 -28.68 10.37 12.41
N TYR A 66 -27.72 10.69 11.54
CA TYR A 66 -26.30 10.56 11.83
C TYR A 66 -25.78 11.77 12.61
N VAL A 67 -25.06 11.52 13.70
CA VAL A 67 -24.41 12.56 14.50
C VAL A 67 -22.95 12.66 14.08
N ALA A 68 -22.56 13.83 13.57
CA ALA A 68 -21.17 14.10 13.20
C ALA A 68 -20.22 13.91 14.38
N THR A 69 -19.12 13.21 14.15
CA THR A 69 -18.13 12.92 15.20
C THR A 69 -17.37 14.18 15.56
N ALA A 70 -17.15 14.43 16.86
CA ALA A 70 -16.56 15.68 17.29
C ALA A 70 -15.06 15.74 16.91
N PRO A 71 -14.52 16.92 16.53
CA PRO A 71 -13.11 17.05 16.14
C PRO A 71 -12.09 16.55 17.16
N HIS A 72 -12.36 16.72 18.45
CA HIS A 72 -11.45 16.37 19.53
C HIS A 72 -11.33 14.86 19.75
N GLU A 73 -12.22 14.06 19.15
CA GLU A 73 -12.08 12.60 19.11
C GLU A 73 -10.91 12.17 18.21
N LEU A 74 -10.47 13.02 17.27
CA LEU A 74 -9.28 12.77 16.48
C LEU A 74 -8.01 13.13 17.30
N PRO A 75 -7.08 12.19 17.55
CA PRO A 75 -5.96 12.41 18.46
C PRO A 75 -5.07 13.59 18.04
N ASN A 76 -4.63 14.36 19.04
CA ASN A 76 -3.77 15.53 18.91
C ASN A 76 -4.36 16.75 18.17
N VAL A 77 -5.65 16.76 17.80
CA VAL A 77 -6.31 17.94 17.22
C VAL A 77 -6.15 19.17 18.13
N ASP A 78 -6.39 19.04 19.44
CA ASP A 78 -6.28 20.15 20.38
C ASP A 78 -4.87 20.76 20.42
N LYS A 79 -3.83 19.92 20.33
CA LYS A 79 -2.42 20.37 20.28
C LYS A 79 -2.13 21.13 18.98
N ALA A 80 -2.63 20.62 17.85
CA ALA A 80 -2.49 21.30 16.57
C ALA A 80 -3.21 22.65 16.57
N VAL A 81 -4.46 22.69 17.01
CA VAL A 81 -5.27 23.92 17.12
C VAL A 81 -4.60 24.95 18.03
N ALA A 82 -4.09 24.53 19.19
CA ALA A 82 -3.38 25.43 20.10
C ALA A 82 -2.15 26.07 19.44
N ARG A 83 -1.34 25.27 18.73
CA ARG A 83 -0.13 25.76 18.05
C ARG A 83 -0.45 26.68 16.87
N ILE A 84 -1.52 26.39 16.13
CA ILE A 84 -1.99 27.25 15.04
C ILE A 84 -2.49 28.59 15.60
N ALA A 85 -3.32 28.56 16.64
CA ALA A 85 -3.82 29.78 17.28
C ALA A 85 -2.69 30.67 17.83
N GLU A 86 -1.65 30.06 18.41
CA GLU A 86 -0.44 30.76 18.83
C GLU A 86 0.26 31.43 17.64
N ALA A 87 0.48 30.70 16.53
CA ALA A 87 1.12 31.25 15.33
C ALA A 87 0.37 32.48 14.80
N ILE A 88 -0.96 32.41 14.76
CA ILE A 88 -1.84 33.52 14.33
C ILE A 88 -1.67 34.71 15.27
N SER A 89 -1.76 34.49 16.59
CA SER A 89 -1.64 35.56 17.59
C SER A 89 -0.29 36.28 17.57
N LEU A 90 0.79 35.55 17.28
CA LEU A 90 2.14 36.08 17.18
C LEU A 90 2.47 36.62 15.77
N GLY A 91 1.54 36.57 14.83
CA GLY A 91 1.75 36.99 13.45
C GLY A 91 2.92 36.27 12.75
N GLN A 92 3.12 35.00 13.11
CA GLN A 92 4.14 34.11 12.56
C GLN A 92 3.81 33.71 11.12
N GLN A 93 4.84 33.54 10.29
CA GLN A 93 4.65 32.98 8.94
C GLN A 93 4.35 31.48 9.05
N ILE A 94 3.19 31.08 8.52
CA ILE A 94 2.73 29.70 8.39
C ILE A 94 2.90 29.26 6.93
N THR A 95 3.39 28.05 6.70
CA THR A 95 3.38 27.42 5.37
C THR A 95 2.58 26.13 5.42
N VAL A 96 1.56 26.02 4.57
CA VAL A 96 0.85 24.75 4.35
C VAL A 96 1.61 23.94 3.31
N TYR A 97 2.07 22.74 3.68
CA TYR A 97 2.80 21.83 2.80
C TYR A 97 1.89 20.68 2.40
N GLY A 98 1.38 20.69 1.17
CA GLY A 98 0.45 19.67 0.66
C GLY A 98 1.10 18.68 -0.29
N ASP A 99 0.35 17.64 -0.66
CA ASP A 99 0.69 16.75 -1.79
C ASP A 99 0.09 17.23 -3.13
N TYR A 100 0.58 16.66 -4.24
CA TYR A 100 0.23 17.05 -5.60
C TYR A 100 -1.01 16.35 -6.18
N ASP A 101 -1.62 15.42 -5.46
CA ASP A 101 -2.89 14.82 -5.88
C ASP A 101 -4.10 15.58 -5.34
N VAL A 102 -5.30 15.14 -5.69
CA VAL A 102 -6.53 15.87 -5.35
C VAL A 102 -6.75 15.95 -3.84
N ASP A 103 -6.35 14.95 -3.05
CA ASP A 103 -6.53 14.98 -1.60
C ASP A 103 -5.60 16.03 -0.97
N GLY A 104 -4.30 15.97 -1.27
CA GLY A 104 -3.34 16.99 -0.87
C GLY A 104 -3.70 18.41 -1.35
N ILE A 105 -4.18 18.56 -2.58
CA ILE A 105 -4.61 19.85 -3.15
C ILE A 105 -5.84 20.40 -2.43
N THR A 106 -6.86 19.57 -2.18
CA THR A 106 -8.10 20.01 -1.52
C THR A 106 -7.88 20.26 -0.03
N GLY A 107 -7.10 19.42 0.66
CA GLY A 107 -6.70 19.65 2.05
C GLY A 107 -5.86 20.93 2.22
N THR A 108 -4.94 21.19 1.30
CA THR A 108 -4.23 22.49 1.26
C THR A 108 -5.20 23.66 1.08
N SER A 109 -6.19 23.50 0.20
CA SER A 109 -7.20 24.55 -0.05
C SER A 109 -8.06 24.82 1.19
N VAL A 110 -8.47 23.77 1.91
CA VAL A 110 -9.19 23.89 3.20
C VAL A 110 -8.38 24.70 4.21
N LEU A 111 -7.13 24.31 4.45
CA LEU A 111 -6.25 24.99 5.41
C LEU A 111 -6.02 26.46 5.00
N LEU A 112 -5.74 26.72 3.73
CA LEU A 112 -5.53 28.07 3.22
C LEU A 112 -6.77 28.95 3.38
N THR A 113 -7.95 28.44 3.03
CA THR A 113 -9.20 29.20 3.16
C THR A 113 -9.45 29.59 4.61
N VAL A 114 -9.31 28.65 5.55
CA VAL A 114 -9.55 28.92 6.97
C VAL A 114 -8.49 29.84 7.56
N LEU A 115 -7.20 29.60 7.30
CA LEU A 115 -6.12 30.42 7.82
C LEU A 115 -6.21 31.87 7.31
N LYS A 116 -6.59 32.08 6.04
CA LYS A 116 -6.85 33.42 5.50
C LYS A 116 -8.07 34.08 6.15
N ALA A 117 -9.16 33.34 6.36
CA ALA A 117 -10.35 33.85 7.04
C ALA A 117 -10.09 34.22 8.52
N LEU A 118 -9.04 33.65 9.11
CA LEU A 118 -8.53 34.00 10.45
C LEU A 118 -7.37 35.01 10.41
N GLU A 119 -7.15 35.66 9.26
CA GLU A 119 -6.13 36.71 9.06
C GLU A 119 -4.69 36.26 9.34
N ALA A 120 -4.41 34.95 9.23
CA ALA A 120 -3.08 34.39 9.40
C ALA A 120 -2.14 34.81 8.25
N LYS A 121 -0.85 34.99 8.56
CA LYS A 121 0.19 35.10 7.53
C LYS A 121 0.53 33.71 7.00
N VAL A 122 -0.10 33.34 5.88
CA VAL A 122 0.01 31.99 5.33
C VAL A 122 0.41 32.00 3.85
N ASP A 123 1.33 31.10 3.51
CA ASP A 123 1.61 30.67 2.14
C ASP A 123 1.47 29.13 2.03
N PHE A 124 1.67 28.58 0.84
CA PHE A 124 1.63 27.14 0.63
C PHE A 124 2.77 26.66 -0.26
N TYR A 125 3.07 25.37 -0.13
CA TYR A 125 4.04 24.65 -0.93
C TYR A 125 3.46 23.32 -1.38
N ILE A 126 3.51 23.05 -2.69
CA ILE A 126 3.20 21.74 -3.28
C ILE A 126 4.49 21.26 -3.97
N PRO A 127 5.02 20.06 -3.64
CA PRO A 127 6.21 19.53 -4.27
C PRO A 127 5.95 19.16 -5.73
N ASN A 128 6.97 19.30 -6.57
CA ASN A 128 6.90 18.82 -7.94
C ASN A 128 7.10 17.28 -7.99
N ARG A 129 6.08 16.55 -8.45
CA ARG A 129 6.10 15.09 -8.53
C ARG A 129 7.30 14.52 -9.30
N ALA A 130 7.70 15.16 -10.40
CA ALA A 130 8.75 14.66 -11.29
C ALA A 130 10.15 14.94 -10.74
N THR A 131 10.39 16.12 -10.16
CA THR A 131 11.73 16.54 -9.74
C THR A 131 12.00 16.41 -8.24
N GLU A 132 10.97 16.47 -7.40
CA GLU A 132 11.10 16.42 -5.93
C GLU A 132 10.51 15.14 -5.34
N GLY A 133 9.52 14.53 -6.03
CA GLY A 133 8.85 13.33 -5.56
C GLY A 133 7.75 13.62 -4.54
N TYR A 134 7.38 12.60 -3.77
CA TYR A 134 6.32 12.64 -2.76
C TYR A 134 6.86 13.04 -1.37
N GLY A 135 6.06 13.81 -0.64
CA GLY A 135 6.33 14.20 0.75
C GLY A 135 7.26 15.40 0.91
N LEU A 136 7.70 15.64 2.14
CA LEU A 136 8.65 16.70 2.45
C LEU A 136 10.02 16.34 1.87
N ASN A 137 10.78 17.37 1.46
CA ASN A 137 12.18 17.21 1.13
C ASN A 137 13.06 18.23 1.87
N LEU A 138 14.29 17.82 2.20
CA LEU A 138 15.24 18.61 3.00
C LEU A 138 15.53 20.00 2.39
N LYS A 139 15.58 20.09 1.06
CA LYS A 139 15.85 21.33 0.34
C LYS A 139 14.69 22.31 0.49
N ALA A 140 13.46 21.85 0.31
CA ALA A 140 12.25 22.66 0.51
C ALA A 140 12.16 23.16 1.95
N VAL A 141 12.33 22.27 2.95
CA VAL A 141 12.35 22.67 4.37
C VAL A 141 13.40 23.75 4.65
N SER A 142 14.61 23.59 4.12
CA SER A 142 15.68 24.59 4.27
C SER A 142 15.31 25.93 3.65
N VAL A 143 14.68 25.93 2.47
CA VAL A 143 14.22 27.14 1.77
C VAL A 143 13.09 27.83 2.55
N LEU A 144 12.11 27.07 3.04
CA LEU A 144 11.00 27.60 3.82
C LEU A 144 11.51 28.28 5.11
N ALA A 145 12.39 27.61 5.85
CA ALA A 145 12.98 28.16 7.06
C ALA A 145 13.83 29.42 6.80
N SER A 146 14.73 29.36 5.81
CA SER A 146 15.73 30.41 5.58
C SER A 146 15.21 31.61 4.78
N LYS A 147 14.52 31.36 3.65
CA LYS A 147 14.08 32.39 2.70
C LYS A 147 12.67 32.89 3.00
N HIS A 148 11.73 31.98 3.26
CA HIS A 148 10.33 32.33 3.53
C HIS A 148 10.11 32.74 4.99
N ARG A 149 11.10 32.52 5.86
CA ARG A 149 11.03 32.83 7.31
C ARG A 149 9.87 32.11 7.99
N THR A 150 9.46 30.96 7.46
CA THR A 150 8.41 30.11 8.03
C THR A 150 8.74 29.74 9.47
N LYS A 151 7.76 29.82 10.35
CA LYS A 151 7.85 29.43 11.77
C LYS A 151 6.98 28.23 12.12
N LEU A 152 5.98 27.94 11.30
CA LEU A 152 5.12 26.78 11.41
C LEU A 152 4.89 26.17 10.02
N ILE A 153 5.25 24.90 9.87
CA ILE A 153 4.84 24.09 8.71
C ILE A 153 3.63 23.25 9.13
N ILE A 154 2.57 23.29 8.35
CA ILE A 154 1.39 22.41 8.51
C ILE A 154 1.36 21.50 7.30
N THR A 155 1.69 20.22 7.48
CA THR A 155 1.62 19.26 6.39
C THR A 155 0.19 18.78 6.21
N CYS A 156 -0.20 18.48 4.98
CA CYS A 156 -1.47 17.88 4.64
C CYS A 156 -1.24 16.75 3.65
N ASP A 157 -1.82 15.59 3.93
CA ASP A 157 -1.74 14.39 3.10
C ASP A 157 -0.29 13.89 2.87
N CYS A 158 0.60 14.26 3.78
CA CYS A 158 1.98 13.83 3.82
C CYS A 158 2.60 14.15 5.18
N GLY A 159 3.82 13.63 5.41
CA GLY A 159 4.66 14.01 6.54
C GLY A 159 4.81 12.93 7.60
N VAL A 160 3.91 11.94 7.72
CA VAL A 160 3.98 10.93 8.78
C VAL A 160 5.23 10.04 8.67
N SER A 161 5.79 9.89 7.47
CA SER A 161 7.05 9.18 7.22
C SER A 161 8.28 10.09 7.09
N ASN A 162 8.13 11.41 7.17
CA ASN A 162 9.19 12.40 6.91
C ASN A 162 9.97 12.80 8.17
N PHE A 163 10.52 11.80 8.88
CA PHE A 163 11.26 12.03 10.12
C PHE A 163 12.44 12.99 9.94
N ALA A 164 13.26 12.78 8.91
CA ALA A 164 14.48 13.55 8.68
C ALA A 164 14.16 15.03 8.37
N GLU A 165 13.15 15.27 7.54
CA GLU A 165 12.74 16.61 7.13
C GLU A 165 12.12 17.39 8.29
N ILE A 166 11.27 16.75 9.10
CA ILE A 166 10.65 17.39 10.28
C ILE A 166 11.70 17.64 11.37
N ASN A 167 12.65 16.73 11.54
CA ASN A 167 13.76 16.93 12.46
C ASN A 167 14.67 18.10 12.01
N LEU A 168 14.91 18.24 10.70
CA LEU A 168 15.61 19.39 10.15
C LEU A 168 14.83 20.69 10.41
N ALA A 169 13.52 20.72 10.14
CA ALA A 169 12.67 21.88 10.43
C ALA A 169 12.80 22.32 11.90
N LYS A 170 12.68 21.35 12.82
CA LYS A 170 12.86 21.58 14.26
C LYS A 170 14.24 22.14 14.60
N SER A 171 15.31 21.61 14.01
CA SER A 171 16.68 22.11 14.22
C SER A 171 16.90 23.54 13.71
N LEU A 172 16.10 23.97 12.72
CA LEU A 172 16.09 25.33 12.17
C LEU A 172 15.12 26.27 12.91
N GLY A 173 14.52 25.81 14.01
CA GLY A 173 13.56 26.59 14.80
C GLY A 173 12.22 26.79 14.08
N VAL A 174 11.81 25.82 13.27
CA VAL A 174 10.50 25.76 12.60
C VAL A 174 9.71 24.61 13.18
N ASP A 175 8.54 24.93 13.75
CA ASP A 175 7.64 23.89 14.25
C ASP A 175 6.92 23.20 13.08
N SER A 176 6.51 21.96 13.29
CA SER A 176 5.74 21.19 12.30
C SER A 176 4.50 20.57 12.93
N LEU A 177 3.39 20.60 12.19
CA LEU A 177 2.17 19.83 12.46
C LEU A 177 1.97 18.86 11.30
N VAL A 178 1.75 17.59 11.62
CA VAL A 178 1.52 16.55 10.61
C VAL A 178 0.04 16.20 10.57
N LEU A 179 -0.63 16.53 9.46
CA LEU A 179 -2.01 16.11 9.18
C LEU A 179 -1.97 15.09 8.04
N ASP A 180 -2.11 13.82 8.37
CA ASP A 180 -1.86 12.72 7.43
C ASP A 180 -2.76 11.52 7.74
N HIS A 181 -2.93 10.63 6.76
CA HIS A 181 -3.75 9.41 6.84
C HIS A 181 -3.02 8.15 6.32
N HIS A 182 -1.80 8.32 5.79
CA HIS A 182 -0.99 7.26 5.21
C HIS A 182 -0.61 6.16 6.23
N THR A 183 0.12 5.14 5.77
CA THR A 183 0.55 4.07 6.67
C THR A 183 1.62 4.62 7.63
N MET A 184 1.37 4.46 8.94
CA MET A 184 2.27 5.00 9.96
C MET A 184 3.55 4.15 10.06
N PRO A 185 4.74 4.79 10.09
CA PRO A 185 5.98 4.10 10.42
C PRO A 185 6.03 3.75 11.92
N GLU A 186 6.95 2.85 12.30
CA GLU A 186 7.20 2.51 13.71
C GLU A 186 7.60 3.73 14.56
N MET A 187 8.35 4.67 13.96
CA MET A 187 8.79 5.90 14.61
C MET A 187 8.15 7.11 13.95
N LEU A 188 7.31 7.81 14.71
CA LEU A 188 6.68 9.05 14.25
C LEU A 188 7.69 10.22 14.25
N PRO A 189 7.53 11.19 13.33
CA PRO A 189 8.39 12.37 13.25
C PRO A 189 8.27 13.25 14.49
N PRO A 190 9.31 14.04 14.84
CA PRO A 190 9.33 14.87 16.05
C PRO A 190 8.53 16.19 15.88
N ALA A 191 7.31 16.09 15.33
CA ALA A 191 6.38 17.19 15.15
C ALA A 191 5.74 17.63 16.48
N VAL A 192 5.24 18.87 16.54
CA VAL A 192 4.48 19.38 17.71
C VAL A 192 3.19 18.58 17.90
N ALA A 193 2.54 18.21 16.80
CA ALA A 193 1.41 17.30 16.79
C ALA A 193 1.44 16.44 15.52
N VAL A 194 1.10 15.16 15.68
CA VAL A 194 0.75 14.26 14.58
C VAL A 194 -0.73 13.94 14.74
N VAL A 195 -1.56 14.53 13.87
CA VAL A 195 -3.01 14.29 13.81
C VAL A 195 -3.25 13.25 12.73
N HIS A 196 -3.67 12.06 13.15
CA HIS A 196 -3.71 10.91 12.26
C HIS A 196 -4.86 9.96 12.65
N PRO A 197 -5.74 9.58 11.71
CA PRO A 197 -6.92 8.78 12.02
C PRO A 197 -6.58 7.33 12.39
N LYS A 198 -5.48 6.77 11.86
CA LYS A 198 -4.99 5.43 12.27
C LYS A 198 -4.43 5.33 13.69
N LEU A 199 -4.44 6.41 14.48
CA LEU A 199 -4.22 6.36 15.92
C LEU A 199 -5.49 5.91 16.68
N LEU A 200 -6.63 5.83 16.00
CA LEU A 200 -7.92 5.35 16.51
C LEU A 200 -8.10 3.86 16.23
N ALA A 201 -9.07 3.24 16.90
CA ALA A 201 -9.51 1.89 16.57
C ALA A 201 -10.08 1.83 15.15
N GLU A 202 -9.92 0.70 14.45
CA GLU A 202 -10.33 0.54 13.04
C GLU A 202 -11.83 0.78 12.81
N ASP A 203 -12.66 0.51 13.82
CA ASP A 203 -14.11 0.69 13.77
C ASP A 203 -14.55 2.12 14.11
N HIS A 204 -13.64 3.01 14.52
CA HIS A 204 -13.96 4.39 14.84
C HIS A 204 -14.46 5.17 13.59
N PRO A 205 -15.51 6.02 13.69
CA PRO A 205 -16.04 6.75 12.54
C PRO A 205 -15.01 7.57 11.74
N LEU A 206 -14.01 8.10 12.43
CA LEU A 206 -12.94 8.92 11.84
C LEU A 206 -11.75 8.12 11.29
N PHE A 207 -11.68 6.79 11.47
CA PHE A 207 -10.50 5.98 11.14
C PHE A 207 -10.13 6.05 9.65
N HIS A 208 -11.12 6.19 8.77
CA HIS A 208 -10.95 6.23 7.32
C HIS A 208 -10.87 7.65 6.74
N LEU A 209 -10.69 8.70 7.56
CA LEU A 209 -10.55 10.06 7.03
C LEU A 209 -9.34 10.15 6.07
N PRO A 210 -9.50 10.73 4.87
CA PRO A 210 -8.37 11.14 4.04
C PRO A 210 -7.67 12.39 4.58
N GLY A 211 -6.56 12.79 3.98
CA GLY A 211 -5.84 14.02 4.30
C GLY A 211 -6.73 15.27 4.35
N VAL A 212 -7.62 15.47 3.35
CA VAL A 212 -8.60 16.57 3.38
C VAL A 212 -9.57 16.47 4.56
N GLY A 213 -9.93 15.26 4.96
CA GLY A 213 -10.82 15.00 6.10
C GLY A 213 -10.14 15.31 7.44
N VAL A 214 -8.87 14.96 7.59
CA VAL A 214 -8.04 15.33 8.74
C VAL A 214 -7.89 16.86 8.82
N ALA A 215 -7.56 17.50 7.70
CA ALA A 215 -7.48 18.96 7.61
C ALA A 215 -8.81 19.62 7.98
N TYR A 216 -9.93 19.08 7.49
CA TYR A 216 -11.27 19.55 7.83
C TYR A 216 -11.56 19.47 9.34
N LYS A 217 -11.27 18.35 10.02
CA LYS A 217 -11.49 18.24 11.47
C LYS A 217 -10.63 19.21 12.28
N VAL A 218 -9.38 19.44 11.89
CA VAL A 218 -8.53 20.47 12.52
C VAL A 218 -9.11 21.87 12.29
N CYS A 219 -9.55 22.17 11.08
CA CYS A 219 -10.17 23.44 10.74
C CYS A 219 -11.53 23.64 11.43
N GLU A 220 -12.33 22.59 11.60
CA GLU A 220 -13.60 22.59 12.35
C GLU A 220 -13.34 23.03 13.79
N ALA A 221 -12.41 22.36 14.49
CA ALA A 221 -12.01 22.73 15.85
C ALA A 221 -11.42 24.14 15.94
N LEU A 222 -10.62 24.54 14.96
CA LEU A 222 -10.00 25.87 14.91
C LEU A 222 -11.07 26.97 14.73
N LEU A 223 -12.03 26.79 13.82
CA LEU A 223 -13.10 27.75 13.59
C LEU A 223 -14.00 27.88 14.82
N THR A 224 -14.35 26.77 15.48
CA THR A 224 -15.08 26.79 16.77
C THR A 224 -14.31 27.58 17.84
N ARG A 225 -12.99 27.37 17.94
CA ARG A 225 -12.16 28.12 18.90
C ARG A 225 -12.20 29.64 18.67
N PHE A 226 -12.34 30.08 17.42
CA PHE A 226 -12.41 31.49 17.04
C PHE A 226 -13.86 32.02 16.93
N GLY A 227 -14.88 31.20 17.23
CA GLY A 227 -16.30 31.56 17.15
C GLY A 227 -16.77 31.87 15.72
N LYS A 228 -16.29 31.08 14.74
CA LYS A 228 -16.60 31.21 13.31
C LYS A 228 -17.17 29.91 12.72
N GLU A 229 -18.04 29.22 13.46
CA GLU A 229 -18.61 27.94 13.05
C GLU A 229 -19.40 28.00 11.73
N GLU A 230 -19.92 29.18 11.36
CA GLU A 230 -20.61 29.41 10.09
C GLU A 230 -19.73 29.20 8.85
N GLU A 231 -18.40 29.26 9.01
CA GLU A 231 -17.45 29.02 7.92
C GLU A 231 -17.26 27.52 7.62
N ILE A 232 -17.62 26.62 8.53
CA ILE A 232 -17.42 25.17 8.40
C ILE A 232 -18.17 24.62 7.19
N ALA A 233 -19.42 25.05 6.99
CA ALA A 233 -20.25 24.60 5.88
C ALA A 233 -19.66 24.96 4.50
N LYS A 234 -18.84 26.02 4.43
CA LYS A 234 -18.18 26.48 3.18
C LYS A 234 -16.98 25.63 2.78
N LEU A 235 -16.61 24.64 3.58
CA LEU A 235 -15.48 23.74 3.31
C LEU A 235 -15.94 22.42 2.68
N LEU A 236 -17.24 22.11 2.73
CA LEU A 236 -17.78 20.79 2.38
C LEU A 236 -17.55 20.41 0.91
N ASP A 237 -17.46 21.38 0.01
CA ASP A 237 -17.16 21.12 -1.40
C ASP A 237 -15.72 20.63 -1.61
N TYR A 238 -14.72 21.22 -0.95
CA TYR A 238 -13.34 20.71 -0.96
C TYR A 238 -13.26 19.32 -0.36
N VAL A 239 -13.89 19.11 0.79
CA VAL A 239 -13.88 17.83 1.51
C VAL A 239 -14.51 16.74 0.65
N THR A 240 -15.66 17.04 0.02
CA THR A 240 -16.34 16.09 -0.86
C THR A 240 -15.51 15.75 -2.09
N LEU A 241 -14.89 16.76 -2.72
CA LEU A 241 -14.04 16.56 -3.88
C LEU A 241 -12.82 15.68 -3.56
N GLY A 242 -12.12 15.96 -2.45
CA GLY A 242 -10.97 15.18 -2.01
C GLY A 242 -11.34 13.75 -1.62
N MET A 243 -12.40 13.57 -0.82
CA MET A 243 -12.88 12.24 -0.40
C MET A 243 -13.28 11.35 -1.58
N ILE A 244 -13.99 11.90 -2.56
CA ILE A 244 -14.37 11.11 -3.76
C ILE A 244 -13.12 10.80 -4.60
N ALA A 245 -12.17 11.72 -4.70
CA ALA A 245 -10.97 11.54 -5.52
C ALA A 245 -9.96 10.54 -4.92
N ASP A 246 -9.83 10.49 -3.59
CA ASP A 246 -8.96 9.55 -2.88
C ASP A 246 -9.55 8.14 -2.76
N LEU A 247 -10.81 7.97 -3.21
CA LEU A 247 -11.53 6.68 -3.17
C LEU A 247 -11.61 6.11 -1.74
N VAL A 248 -11.75 6.94 -0.71
CA VAL A 248 -11.89 6.45 0.67
C VAL A 248 -13.18 5.65 0.87
N PRO A 249 -13.20 4.69 1.82
CA PRO A 249 -14.44 4.03 2.23
C PRO A 249 -15.53 5.04 2.59
N LEU A 250 -16.66 5.00 1.87
CA LEU A 250 -17.84 5.83 2.14
C LEU A 250 -18.73 5.16 3.19
N VAL A 251 -18.21 5.10 4.41
CA VAL A 251 -18.89 4.60 5.62
C VAL A 251 -18.86 5.67 6.69
N LYS A 252 -19.83 5.65 7.62
CA LYS A 252 -19.91 6.55 8.79
C LYS A 252 -19.61 8.01 8.42
N GLU A 253 -18.58 8.62 9.02
CA GLU A 253 -18.26 10.04 8.86
C GLU A 253 -17.99 10.43 7.40
N ASN A 254 -17.21 9.62 6.67
CA ASN A 254 -16.92 9.88 5.26
C ASN A 254 -18.20 9.88 4.42
N ARG A 255 -19.10 8.93 4.68
CA ARG A 255 -20.40 8.87 4.00
C ARG A 255 -21.22 10.11 4.29
N TYR A 256 -21.33 10.48 5.58
CA TYR A 256 -22.07 11.65 6.02
C TYR A 256 -21.57 12.92 5.34
N LEU A 257 -20.25 13.19 5.39
CA LEU A 257 -19.64 14.39 4.81
C LEU A 257 -19.84 14.46 3.29
N VAL A 258 -19.68 13.35 2.56
CA VAL A 258 -19.94 13.30 1.11
C VAL A 258 -21.43 13.48 0.81
N LYS A 259 -22.33 12.89 1.61
CA LYS A 259 -23.79 13.00 1.44
C LYS A 259 -24.27 14.46 1.54
N ILE A 260 -23.80 15.20 2.56
CA ILE A 260 -24.20 16.60 2.76
C ILE A 260 -23.44 17.58 1.86
N GLY A 261 -22.19 17.24 1.47
CA GLY A 261 -21.34 18.14 0.69
C GLY A 261 -21.50 18.02 -0.82
N LEU A 262 -21.97 16.89 -1.35
CA LEU A 262 -22.19 16.71 -2.79
C LEU A 262 -23.21 17.71 -3.38
N PRO A 263 -24.36 18.00 -2.74
CA PRO A 263 -25.25 19.07 -3.19
C PRO A 263 -24.58 20.45 -3.20
N ALA A 264 -23.70 20.76 -2.24
CA ALA A 264 -22.97 22.02 -2.21
C ALA A 264 -21.95 22.12 -3.35
N LEU A 265 -21.23 21.03 -3.61
CA LEU A 265 -20.21 20.93 -4.66
C LEU A 265 -20.78 21.19 -6.07
N VAL A 266 -22.00 20.71 -6.35
CA VAL A 266 -22.60 20.81 -7.69
C VAL A 266 -23.64 21.93 -7.81
N GLY A 267 -24.45 22.14 -6.77
CA GLY A 267 -25.56 23.10 -6.79
C GLY A 267 -25.17 24.55 -6.51
N SER A 268 -24.09 24.81 -5.77
CA SER A 268 -23.59 26.16 -5.49
C SER A 268 -22.05 26.23 -5.51
N PRO A 269 -21.41 25.92 -6.65
CA PRO A 269 -19.97 25.79 -6.72
C PRO A 269 -19.26 27.14 -6.64
N ARG A 270 -18.13 27.16 -5.91
CA ARG A 270 -17.15 28.26 -5.98
C ARG A 270 -16.60 28.45 -7.40
N PRO A 271 -16.02 29.62 -7.75
CA PRO A 271 -15.58 29.93 -9.12
C PRO A 271 -14.74 28.84 -9.79
N GLY A 272 -13.74 28.29 -9.09
CA GLY A 272 -12.88 27.23 -9.61
C GLY A 272 -13.61 25.92 -9.93
N ILE A 273 -14.46 25.46 -9.03
CA ILE A 273 -15.24 24.22 -9.20
C ILE A 273 -16.26 24.41 -10.31
N ARG A 274 -16.93 25.56 -10.36
CA ARG A 274 -17.84 25.94 -11.44
C ARG A 274 -17.15 25.87 -12.78
N ALA A 275 -15.96 26.46 -12.89
CA ALA A 275 -15.17 26.44 -14.12
C ALA A 275 -14.85 25.00 -14.56
N LEU A 276 -14.48 24.10 -13.63
CA LEU A 276 -14.27 22.67 -13.95
C LEU A 276 -15.57 21.95 -14.36
N LEU A 277 -16.68 22.24 -13.70
CA LEU A 277 -18.00 21.67 -14.03
C LEU A 277 -18.41 22.00 -15.47
N THR A 278 -18.06 23.18 -15.99
CA THR A 278 -18.32 23.53 -17.41
C THR A 278 -17.54 22.67 -18.42
N GLN A 279 -16.47 21.99 -17.97
CA GLN A 279 -15.64 21.13 -18.81
C GLN A 279 -16.08 19.66 -18.80
N VAL A 280 -17.12 19.31 -18.04
CA VAL A 280 -17.64 17.95 -17.87
C VAL A 280 -19.12 17.88 -18.20
N ALA A 281 -19.58 16.68 -18.53
CA ALA A 281 -20.99 16.35 -18.67
C ALA A 281 -21.24 15.02 -17.96
N GLY A 282 -22.39 14.88 -17.32
CA GLY A 282 -22.75 13.70 -16.56
C GLY A 282 -23.87 13.98 -15.58
N LYS A 283 -24.32 12.94 -14.89
CA LYS A 283 -25.26 13.05 -13.77
C LYS A 283 -24.56 13.69 -12.58
N GLU A 284 -25.25 14.51 -11.80
CA GLU A 284 -24.69 15.22 -10.64
C GLU A 284 -24.51 14.27 -9.45
N ASP A 285 -23.57 13.34 -9.56
CA ASP A 285 -23.27 12.31 -8.56
C ASP A 285 -21.77 12.13 -8.32
N THR A 286 -21.42 11.12 -7.51
CA THR A 286 -20.02 10.77 -7.23
C THR A 286 -19.24 10.36 -8.48
N ASP A 287 -19.89 9.85 -9.53
CA ASP A 287 -19.22 9.49 -10.79
C ASP A 287 -18.78 10.75 -11.56
N LEU A 288 -19.57 11.82 -11.56
CA LEU A 288 -19.17 13.11 -12.15
C LEU A 288 -17.94 13.69 -11.45
N VAL A 289 -17.87 13.56 -10.13
CA VAL A 289 -16.72 14.04 -9.36
C VAL A 289 -15.50 13.14 -9.61
N GLY A 290 -15.63 11.83 -9.41
CA GLY A 290 -14.53 10.86 -9.48
C GLY A 290 -13.98 10.61 -10.89
N PHE A 291 -14.84 10.65 -11.92
CA PHE A 291 -14.45 10.40 -13.32
C PHE A 291 -14.46 11.67 -14.19
N GLY A 292 -15.11 12.74 -13.74
CA GLY A 292 -15.11 14.04 -14.41
C GLY A 292 -14.10 15.01 -13.81
N LEU A 293 -14.34 15.48 -12.58
CA LEU A 293 -13.56 16.56 -11.97
C LEU A 293 -12.17 16.13 -11.53
N ALA A 294 -12.08 15.08 -10.71
CA ALA A 294 -10.83 14.62 -10.11
C ALA A 294 -9.72 14.31 -11.15
N PRO A 295 -10.00 13.66 -12.30
CA PRO A 295 -8.97 13.39 -13.31
C PRO A 295 -8.36 14.66 -13.94
N ARG A 296 -9.10 15.77 -13.99
CA ARG A 296 -8.59 17.05 -14.53
C ARG A 296 -7.60 17.70 -13.58
N ILE A 297 -7.91 17.68 -12.30
CA ILE A 297 -7.02 18.19 -11.25
C ILE A 297 -5.76 17.30 -11.17
N ASN A 298 -5.95 15.98 -11.12
CA ASN A 298 -4.85 15.01 -11.09
C ASN A 298 -3.95 15.04 -12.34
N ALA A 299 -4.46 15.51 -13.49
CA ALA A 299 -3.65 15.64 -14.69
C ALA A 299 -2.54 16.69 -14.51
N VAL A 300 -2.81 17.77 -13.77
CA VAL A 300 -1.82 18.82 -13.51
C VAL A 300 -0.68 18.27 -12.68
N GLY A 301 -0.94 17.56 -11.58
CA GLY A 301 0.12 16.94 -10.77
C GLY A 301 0.93 15.85 -11.49
N ARG A 302 0.49 15.39 -12.66
CA ARG A 302 1.19 14.39 -13.50
C ARG A 302 1.98 15.00 -14.65
N LEU A 303 1.57 16.16 -15.15
CA LEU A 303 2.09 16.75 -16.40
C LEU A 303 2.62 18.18 -16.26
N SER A 304 2.25 18.88 -15.18
CA SER A 304 2.42 20.34 -15.00
C SER A 304 2.71 20.67 -13.52
N ASP A 305 2.73 21.96 -13.15
CA ASP A 305 2.88 22.41 -11.76
C ASP A 305 1.55 22.35 -11.00
N ALA A 306 1.46 21.48 -9.98
CA ALA A 306 0.27 21.25 -9.17
C ALA A 306 -0.21 22.49 -8.39
N LYS A 307 0.62 23.52 -8.21
CA LYS A 307 0.22 24.78 -7.56
C LYS A 307 -0.95 25.48 -8.25
N PHE A 308 -1.08 25.31 -9.58
CA PHE A 308 -2.21 25.85 -10.34
C PHE A 308 -3.55 25.23 -9.95
N ALA A 309 -3.56 24.02 -9.38
CA ALA A 309 -4.76 23.41 -8.86
C ALA A 309 -5.23 24.04 -7.56
N VAL A 310 -4.31 24.31 -6.64
CA VAL A 310 -4.63 25.08 -5.42
C VAL A 310 -5.09 26.50 -5.78
N GLU A 311 -4.43 27.16 -6.75
CA GLU A 311 -4.84 28.48 -7.23
C GLU A 311 -6.26 28.46 -7.82
N LEU A 312 -6.58 27.50 -8.69
CA LEU A 312 -7.92 27.35 -9.26
C LEU A 312 -8.97 27.16 -8.16
N LEU A 313 -8.68 26.30 -7.18
CA LEU A 313 -9.62 25.99 -6.11
C LEU A 313 -9.84 27.17 -5.16
N THR A 314 -8.84 28.05 -4.98
CA THR A 314 -8.87 29.12 -3.97
C THR A 314 -9.05 30.53 -4.54
N THR A 315 -9.13 30.71 -5.86
CA THR A 315 -9.32 32.02 -6.50
C THR A 315 -10.79 32.46 -6.49
N ASP A 316 -11.00 33.75 -6.25
CA ASP A 316 -12.31 34.43 -6.41
C ASP A 316 -12.46 35.07 -7.81
N ASP A 317 -11.37 35.16 -8.59
CA ASP A 317 -11.41 35.69 -9.96
C ASP A 317 -11.96 34.63 -10.92
N THR A 318 -13.20 34.84 -11.35
CA THR A 318 -13.89 33.99 -12.32
C THR A 318 -13.17 33.84 -13.66
N ALA A 319 -12.55 34.90 -14.18
CA ALA A 319 -11.84 34.83 -15.47
C ALA A 319 -10.55 34.02 -15.32
N ARG A 320 -9.84 34.20 -14.20
CA ARG A 320 -8.68 33.38 -13.88
C ARG A 320 -9.05 31.91 -13.67
N ALA A 321 -10.16 31.64 -13.00
CA ALA A 321 -10.68 30.29 -12.81
C ALA A 321 -10.98 29.60 -14.15
N ASP A 322 -11.65 30.28 -15.08
CA ASP A 322 -11.95 29.73 -16.41
C ASP A 322 -10.68 29.43 -17.21
N GLN A 323 -9.67 30.31 -17.16
CA GLN A 323 -8.37 30.07 -17.81
C GLN A 323 -7.67 28.82 -17.26
N LEU A 324 -7.61 28.69 -15.94
CA LEU A 324 -6.99 27.55 -15.27
C LEU A 324 -7.75 26.26 -15.57
N ALA A 325 -9.09 26.26 -15.53
CA ALA A 325 -9.90 25.08 -15.87
C ALA A 325 -9.71 24.61 -17.32
N ILE A 326 -9.60 25.54 -18.28
CA ILE A 326 -9.28 25.21 -19.68
C ILE A 326 -7.89 24.57 -19.78
N GLN A 327 -6.90 25.08 -19.04
CA GLN A 327 -5.57 24.47 -19.00
C GLN A 327 -5.62 23.04 -18.45
N MET A 328 -6.33 22.80 -17.34
CA MET A 328 -6.49 21.45 -16.78
C MET A 328 -7.20 20.49 -17.72
N GLN A 329 -8.19 21.00 -18.47
CA GLN A 329 -8.86 20.21 -19.51
C GLN A 329 -7.88 19.78 -20.61
N ARG A 330 -6.98 20.67 -21.04
CA ARG A 330 -5.94 20.36 -22.03
C ARG A 330 -4.95 19.32 -21.49
N ASP A 331 -4.48 19.50 -20.26
CA ASP A 331 -3.56 18.58 -19.61
C ASP A 331 -4.21 17.19 -19.45
N ASN A 332 -5.48 17.12 -19.06
CA ASN A 332 -6.21 15.85 -19.00
C ASN A 332 -6.39 15.20 -20.38
N ALA A 333 -6.69 15.97 -21.42
CA ALA A 333 -6.79 15.42 -22.78
C ALA A 333 -5.44 14.81 -23.23
N ARG A 334 -4.32 15.52 -22.99
CA ARG A 334 -2.96 15.02 -23.28
C ARG A 334 -2.63 13.77 -22.47
N ARG A 335 -3.00 13.75 -21.18
CA ARG A 335 -2.84 12.56 -20.32
C ARG A 335 -3.61 11.37 -20.89
N GLN A 336 -4.85 11.56 -21.32
CA GLN A 336 -5.69 10.51 -21.89
C GLN A 336 -5.10 9.94 -23.19
N GLU A 337 -4.63 10.81 -24.09
CA GLU A 337 -3.93 10.41 -25.32
C GLU A 337 -2.70 9.55 -25.03
N LEU A 338 -1.85 10.00 -24.10
CA LEU A 338 -0.65 9.27 -23.70
C LEU A 338 -0.99 7.93 -23.02
N CYS A 339 -2.01 7.90 -22.17
CA CYS A 339 -2.51 6.66 -21.57
C CYS A 339 -2.97 5.66 -22.63
N GLU A 340 -3.67 6.12 -23.67
CA GLU A 340 -4.17 5.24 -24.72
C GLU A 340 -3.04 4.69 -25.59
N LYS A 341 -2.07 5.54 -25.96
CA LYS A 341 -0.86 5.10 -26.67
C LYS A 341 -0.11 4.01 -25.89
N VAL A 342 0.23 4.29 -24.63
CA VAL A 342 0.95 3.34 -23.77
C VAL A 342 0.13 2.07 -23.53
N TYR A 343 -1.20 2.18 -23.36
CA TYR A 343 -2.06 1.02 -23.21
C TYR A 343 -2.05 0.11 -24.45
N GLN A 344 -2.11 0.67 -25.66
CA GLN A 344 -2.09 -0.13 -26.90
C GLN A 344 -0.75 -0.86 -27.09
N GLU A 345 0.35 -0.17 -26.86
CA GLU A 345 1.70 -0.74 -26.92
C GLU A 345 1.90 -1.83 -25.85
N ALA A 346 1.47 -1.55 -24.61
CA ALA A 346 1.55 -2.50 -23.51
C ALA A 346 0.66 -3.73 -23.75
N GLU A 347 -0.58 -3.57 -24.22
CA GLU A 347 -1.47 -4.70 -24.53
C GLU A 347 -0.87 -5.59 -25.64
N ALA A 348 -0.29 -4.99 -26.69
CA ALA A 348 0.41 -5.74 -27.74
C ALA A 348 1.64 -6.48 -27.19
N MET A 349 2.41 -5.85 -26.28
CA MET A 349 3.56 -6.48 -25.65
C MET A 349 3.16 -7.66 -24.77
N VAL A 350 2.09 -7.54 -23.97
CA VAL A 350 1.59 -8.65 -23.14
C VAL A 350 1.19 -9.84 -24.01
N LEU A 351 0.44 -9.61 -25.09
CA LEU A 351 -0.05 -10.67 -25.97
C LEU A 351 1.06 -11.38 -26.76
N THR A 352 2.24 -10.76 -26.87
CA THR A 352 3.38 -11.31 -27.63
C THR A 352 4.49 -11.88 -26.75
N ARG A 353 4.69 -11.35 -25.54
CA ARG A 353 5.82 -11.71 -24.66
C ARG A 353 5.45 -12.54 -23.43
N CYS A 354 4.20 -12.50 -22.99
CA CYS A 354 3.76 -13.23 -21.78
C CYS A 354 3.02 -14.51 -22.16
N ASP A 355 3.30 -15.62 -21.47
CA ASP A 355 2.49 -16.84 -21.62
C ASP A 355 1.37 -16.81 -20.57
N LEU A 356 0.23 -16.25 -20.94
CA LEU A 356 -0.91 -16.11 -20.03
C LEU A 356 -1.52 -17.46 -19.59
N ASN A 357 -1.15 -18.60 -20.18
CA ASN A 357 -1.57 -19.90 -19.66
C ASN A 357 -0.82 -20.24 -18.37
N VAL A 358 0.45 -19.82 -18.28
CA VAL A 358 1.35 -20.12 -17.16
C VAL A 358 1.46 -18.92 -16.20
N ASP A 359 1.76 -17.74 -16.73
CA ASP A 359 2.19 -16.55 -15.99
C ASP A 359 1.06 -15.91 -15.18
N LYS A 360 1.08 -16.05 -13.85
CA LYS A 360 0.01 -15.49 -12.99
C LYS A 360 0.12 -13.98 -12.74
N ALA A 361 1.11 -13.32 -13.31
CA ALA A 361 1.25 -11.87 -13.28
C ALA A 361 1.87 -11.38 -14.59
N ILE A 362 1.71 -10.10 -14.87
CA ILE A 362 2.31 -9.42 -16.01
C ILE A 362 3.39 -8.49 -15.46
N ALA A 363 4.61 -8.60 -15.98
CA ALA A 363 5.69 -7.67 -15.70
C ALA A 363 6.33 -7.25 -17.03
N ILE A 364 6.25 -5.96 -17.36
CA ILE A 364 6.69 -5.40 -18.65
C ILE A 364 7.27 -4.00 -18.47
N TYR A 365 8.18 -3.61 -19.35
CA TYR A 365 8.69 -2.24 -19.40
C TYR A 365 9.10 -1.88 -20.83
N ALA A 366 9.08 -0.59 -21.15
CA ALA A 366 9.51 -0.08 -22.44
C ALA A 366 10.02 1.36 -22.35
N GLU A 367 10.86 1.74 -23.30
CA GLU A 367 11.29 3.12 -23.50
C GLU A 367 10.15 3.97 -24.10
N GLY A 368 10.10 5.26 -23.75
CA GLY A 368 9.09 6.20 -24.25
C GLY A 368 7.70 6.11 -23.59
N TRP A 369 7.53 5.21 -22.61
CA TRP A 369 6.38 5.22 -21.72
C TRP A 369 6.57 6.25 -20.62
N HIS A 370 5.57 7.08 -20.33
CA HIS A 370 5.72 8.16 -19.36
C HIS A 370 5.29 7.72 -17.94
N HIS A 371 6.16 7.82 -16.93
CA HIS A 371 5.91 7.38 -15.54
C HIS A 371 4.61 7.95 -14.95
N GLY A 372 4.27 9.19 -15.31
CA GLY A 372 3.01 9.84 -14.90
C GLY A 372 1.73 9.09 -15.33
N VAL A 373 1.79 8.18 -16.32
CA VAL A 373 0.62 7.41 -16.82
C VAL A 373 0.72 5.90 -16.61
N VAL A 374 1.91 5.32 -16.40
CA VAL A 374 2.06 3.85 -16.36
C VAL A 374 1.18 3.20 -15.28
N GLY A 375 1.01 3.85 -14.12
CA GLY A 375 0.10 3.34 -13.08
C GLY A 375 -1.38 3.29 -13.49
N ILE A 376 -1.84 4.18 -14.36
CA ILE A 376 -3.22 4.16 -14.91
C ILE A 376 -3.37 3.03 -15.92
N VAL A 377 -2.34 2.84 -16.75
CA VAL A 377 -2.31 1.75 -17.73
C VAL A 377 -2.26 0.39 -17.02
N ALA A 378 -1.52 0.27 -15.91
CA ALA A 378 -1.50 -0.92 -15.06
C ALA A 378 -2.91 -1.33 -14.64
N SER A 379 -3.71 -0.41 -14.09
CA SER A 379 -5.10 -0.70 -13.69
C SER A 379 -5.95 -1.21 -14.86
N ARG A 380 -5.83 -0.59 -16.04
CA ARG A 380 -6.56 -1.03 -17.25
C ARG A 380 -6.14 -2.43 -17.70
N LEU A 381 -4.86 -2.77 -17.56
CA LEU A 381 -4.34 -4.10 -17.88
C LEU A 381 -4.78 -5.14 -16.84
N VAL A 382 -4.85 -4.79 -15.55
CA VAL A 382 -5.43 -5.64 -14.50
C VAL A 382 -6.89 -5.97 -14.83
N GLU A 383 -7.71 -4.99 -15.21
CA GLU A 383 -9.10 -5.23 -15.61
C GLU A 383 -9.20 -6.14 -16.85
N ARG A 384 -8.34 -5.91 -17.84
CA ARG A 384 -8.31 -6.66 -19.10
C ARG A 384 -7.93 -8.12 -18.89
N PHE A 385 -6.83 -8.36 -18.19
CA PHE A 385 -6.20 -9.67 -18.06
C PHE A 385 -6.57 -10.41 -16.77
N GLN A 386 -7.16 -9.71 -15.79
CA GLN A 386 -7.50 -10.21 -14.45
C GLN A 386 -6.27 -10.75 -13.67
N ARG A 387 -5.13 -10.07 -13.76
CA ARG A 387 -3.86 -10.46 -13.11
C ARG A 387 -3.17 -9.23 -12.54
N PRO A 388 -2.29 -9.37 -11.52
CA PRO A 388 -1.38 -8.30 -11.15
C PRO A 388 -0.55 -7.85 -12.36
N VAL A 389 -0.35 -6.54 -12.46
CA VAL A 389 0.43 -5.92 -13.54
C VAL A 389 1.50 -5.02 -12.92
N PHE A 390 2.74 -5.26 -13.31
CA PHE A 390 3.92 -4.46 -13.04
C PHE A 390 4.37 -3.85 -14.38
N ILE A 391 4.38 -2.52 -14.47
CA ILE A 391 4.67 -1.81 -15.72
C ILE A 391 5.70 -0.71 -15.46
N GLY A 392 6.72 -0.60 -16.33
CA GLY A 392 7.84 0.33 -16.16
C GLY A 392 8.15 1.21 -17.36
N GLU A 393 8.43 2.48 -17.11
CA GLU A 393 9.16 3.38 -18.02
C GLU A 393 10.65 3.05 -17.96
N LEU A 394 11.27 2.74 -19.10
CA LEU A 394 12.72 2.72 -19.22
C LEU A 394 13.23 4.14 -19.48
N ASP A 395 13.95 4.69 -18.51
CA ASP A 395 14.74 5.91 -18.62
C ASP A 395 16.15 5.53 -19.12
N SER A 396 16.42 5.80 -20.40
CA SER A 396 17.67 5.46 -21.05
C SER A 396 18.84 6.39 -20.67
N GLU A 397 18.57 7.58 -20.15
CA GLU A 397 19.60 8.50 -19.66
C GLU A 397 20.12 8.04 -18.29
N GLU A 398 19.21 7.64 -17.41
CA GLU A 398 19.53 7.18 -16.05
C GLU A 398 19.78 5.65 -15.97
N ASN A 399 19.66 4.91 -17.08
CA ASN A 399 19.72 3.44 -17.13
C ASN A 399 18.82 2.77 -16.07
N MET A 400 17.61 3.28 -15.89
CA MET A 400 16.72 2.90 -14.80
C MET A 400 15.30 2.66 -15.31
N VAL A 401 14.69 1.56 -14.88
CA VAL A 401 13.26 1.29 -15.09
C VAL A 401 12.48 1.82 -13.89
N ARG A 402 11.64 2.84 -14.11
CA ARG A 402 10.72 3.39 -13.10
C ARG A 402 9.34 2.81 -13.32
N GLY A 403 8.86 2.01 -12.38
CA GLY A 403 7.62 1.26 -12.55
C GLY A 403 6.57 1.48 -11.48
N SER A 404 5.35 1.10 -11.86
CA SER A 404 4.18 1.03 -10.98
C SER A 404 3.52 -0.33 -11.12
N ALA A 405 2.92 -0.80 -10.03
CA ALA A 405 2.21 -2.05 -9.97
C ALA A 405 0.75 -1.86 -9.53
N ARG A 406 -0.15 -2.68 -10.07
CA ARG A 406 -1.56 -2.78 -9.66
C ARG A 406 -1.95 -4.24 -9.51
N GLY A 407 -2.70 -4.55 -8.46
CA GLY A 407 -2.87 -5.91 -7.96
C GLY A 407 -4.30 -6.44 -8.07
N VAL A 408 -4.47 -7.66 -7.58
CA VAL A 408 -5.75 -8.34 -7.36
C VAL A 408 -5.78 -8.84 -5.92
N ASP A 409 -6.94 -9.02 -5.32
CA ASP A 409 -7.09 -9.29 -3.87
C ASP A 409 -6.30 -10.51 -3.38
N GLN A 410 -6.08 -11.50 -4.25
CA GLN A 410 -5.37 -12.75 -3.96
C GLN A 410 -3.85 -12.58 -3.82
N ILE A 411 -3.26 -11.46 -4.26
CA ILE A 411 -1.80 -11.26 -4.31
C ILE A 411 -1.44 -9.94 -3.62
N ASP A 412 -0.52 -10.02 -2.66
CA ASP A 412 0.03 -8.84 -1.99
C ASP A 412 1.26 -8.30 -2.73
N LEU A 413 1.09 -7.17 -3.43
CA LEU A 413 2.17 -6.55 -4.20
C LEU A 413 3.36 -6.11 -3.33
N TYR A 414 3.13 -5.71 -2.08
CA TYR A 414 4.21 -5.31 -1.18
C TYR A 414 5.11 -6.50 -0.89
N GLU A 415 4.52 -7.64 -0.54
CA GLU A 415 5.28 -8.87 -0.29
C GLU A 415 5.94 -9.42 -1.57
N VAL A 416 5.35 -9.20 -2.76
CA VAL A 416 5.99 -9.54 -4.04
C VAL A 416 7.27 -8.72 -4.27
N LEU A 417 7.21 -7.40 -4.07
CA LEU A 417 8.37 -6.53 -4.24
C LEU A 417 9.43 -6.81 -3.17
N LYS A 418 9.02 -7.02 -1.92
CA LYS A 418 9.90 -7.40 -0.81
C LYS A 418 10.68 -8.68 -1.09
N ALA A 419 10.02 -9.71 -1.63
CA ALA A 419 10.67 -10.95 -2.02
C ALA A 419 11.73 -10.76 -3.13
N ASN A 420 11.69 -9.64 -3.84
CA ASN A 420 12.62 -9.29 -4.92
C ASN A 420 13.49 -8.06 -4.57
N GLU A 421 13.53 -7.61 -3.31
CA GLU A 421 14.15 -6.33 -2.92
C GLU A 421 15.62 -6.19 -3.35
N HIS A 422 16.37 -7.29 -3.39
CA HIS A 422 17.76 -7.35 -3.83
C HIS A 422 17.98 -6.99 -5.32
N LEU A 423 16.91 -6.99 -6.12
CA LEU A 423 16.92 -6.59 -7.54
C LEU A 423 16.36 -5.17 -7.74
N LEU A 424 15.84 -4.53 -6.70
CA LEU A 424 15.16 -3.24 -6.77
C LEU A 424 16.08 -2.15 -6.19
N TYR A 425 16.25 -1.06 -6.93
CA TYR A 425 16.96 0.13 -6.43
C TYR A 425 16.14 0.86 -5.36
N LYS A 426 14.84 1.00 -5.60
CA LYS A 426 13.87 1.62 -4.67
C LYS A 426 12.53 0.94 -4.85
N TRP A 427 11.78 0.74 -3.77
CA TRP A 427 10.42 0.20 -3.85
C TRP A 427 9.58 0.59 -2.64
N GLY A 428 8.27 0.50 -2.78
CA GLY A 428 7.31 0.75 -1.71
C GLY A 428 5.88 0.66 -2.22
N GLY A 429 4.92 0.59 -1.30
CA GLY A 429 3.50 0.50 -1.64
C GLY A 429 2.71 -0.32 -0.63
N HIS A 430 1.55 -0.79 -1.07
CA HIS A 430 0.59 -1.58 -0.31
C HIS A 430 0.12 -2.77 -1.13
N LYS A 431 -0.75 -3.59 -0.52
CA LYS A 431 -1.29 -4.83 -1.11
C LYS A 431 -1.77 -4.69 -2.56
N MET A 432 -2.43 -3.58 -2.91
CA MET A 432 -3.09 -3.40 -4.22
C MET A 432 -2.37 -2.45 -5.19
N ALA A 433 -1.41 -1.66 -4.73
CA ALA A 433 -0.68 -0.70 -5.54
C ALA A 433 0.73 -0.47 -5.00
N ALA A 434 1.72 -0.42 -5.89
CA ALA A 434 3.10 -0.18 -5.51
C ALA A 434 3.89 0.60 -6.58
N GLY A 435 5.04 1.13 -6.18
CA GLY A 435 6.02 1.77 -7.05
C GLY A 435 7.40 1.15 -6.85
N PHE A 436 8.19 1.09 -7.90
CA PHE A 436 9.52 0.50 -7.88
C PHE A 436 10.47 1.17 -8.88
N ALA A 437 11.77 1.04 -8.66
CA ALA A 437 12.84 1.42 -9.57
C ALA A 437 13.83 0.27 -9.67
N ILE A 438 14.28 -0.07 -10.89
CA ILE A 438 15.16 -1.20 -11.16
C ILE A 438 16.26 -0.75 -12.12
N GLU A 439 17.52 -1.02 -11.80
CA GLU A 439 18.63 -0.78 -12.72
C GLU A 439 18.47 -1.63 -13.99
N LEU A 440 18.79 -1.08 -15.16
CA LEU A 440 18.52 -1.72 -16.45
C LEU A 440 19.13 -3.12 -16.57
N ASP A 441 20.32 -3.34 -16.02
CA ASP A 441 21.01 -4.64 -16.01
C ASP A 441 20.30 -5.72 -15.18
N LYS A 442 19.48 -5.32 -14.20
CA LYS A 442 18.66 -6.20 -13.35
C LYS A 442 17.22 -6.34 -13.82
N ALA A 443 16.77 -5.53 -14.78
CA ALA A 443 15.37 -5.43 -15.17
C ALA A 443 14.75 -6.77 -15.61
N GLU A 444 15.47 -7.57 -16.40
CA GLU A 444 14.99 -8.88 -16.83
C GLU A 444 14.89 -9.89 -15.67
N ALA A 445 15.89 -9.89 -14.78
CA ALA A 445 15.91 -10.76 -13.61
C ALA A 445 14.76 -10.41 -12.65
N ALA A 446 14.54 -9.11 -12.41
CA ALA A 446 13.45 -8.61 -11.58
C ALA A 446 12.08 -8.98 -12.18
N THR A 447 11.90 -8.82 -13.49
CA THR A 447 10.67 -9.19 -14.20
C THR A 447 10.31 -10.66 -13.98
N ARG A 448 11.27 -11.57 -14.17
CA ARG A 448 11.07 -13.01 -13.92
C ARG A 448 10.82 -13.31 -12.44
N GLY A 449 11.57 -12.67 -11.54
CA GLY A 449 11.45 -12.84 -10.09
C GLY A 449 10.08 -12.41 -9.55
N ILE A 450 9.54 -11.30 -10.06
CA ILE A 450 8.20 -10.79 -9.75
C ILE A 450 7.13 -11.77 -10.19
N VAL A 451 7.16 -12.23 -11.45
CA VAL A 451 6.16 -13.20 -11.97
C VAL A 451 6.20 -14.51 -11.18
N ALA A 452 7.40 -15.00 -10.88
CA ALA A 452 7.58 -16.21 -10.08
C ALA A 452 7.09 -16.05 -8.63
N ALA A 453 7.31 -14.89 -8.00
CA ALA A 453 6.82 -14.60 -6.66
C ALA A 453 5.29 -14.59 -6.61
N CYS A 454 4.62 -13.96 -7.57
CA CYS A 454 3.16 -14.01 -7.72
C CYS A 454 2.65 -15.46 -7.86
N GLY A 455 3.32 -16.27 -8.69
CA GLY A 455 2.98 -17.69 -8.87
C GLY A 455 3.10 -18.50 -7.58
N ARG A 456 4.17 -18.29 -6.80
CA ARG A 456 4.36 -18.95 -5.49
C ARG A 456 3.28 -18.55 -4.48
N MET A 457 2.92 -17.27 -4.42
CA MET A 457 1.88 -16.78 -3.50
C MET A 457 0.51 -17.38 -3.77
N LEU A 458 0.17 -17.60 -5.04
CA LEU A 458 -1.08 -18.28 -5.38
C LEU A 458 -1.07 -19.77 -5.04
N GLY A 459 0.10 -20.40 -4.89
CA GLY A 459 0.20 -21.80 -4.48
C GLY A 459 -0.56 -22.77 -5.40
N GLY A 460 -0.64 -22.47 -6.70
CA GLY A 460 -1.38 -23.28 -7.68
C GLY A 460 -2.89 -23.00 -7.76
N GLN A 461 -3.43 -22.13 -6.89
CA GLN A 461 -4.82 -21.70 -6.99
C GLN A 461 -5.06 -20.88 -8.27
N PRO A 462 -6.21 -21.03 -8.94
CA PRO A 462 -6.55 -20.18 -10.06
C PRO A 462 -6.75 -18.73 -9.60
N LEU A 463 -6.42 -17.79 -10.50
CA LEU A 463 -6.86 -16.42 -10.35
C LEU A 463 -8.37 -16.39 -10.61
N SER A 464 -9.13 -15.97 -9.61
CA SER A 464 -10.59 -15.85 -9.69
C SER A 464 -11.00 -14.47 -9.19
N MET A 465 -11.44 -13.62 -10.12
CA MET A 465 -12.16 -12.42 -9.71
C MET A 465 -13.60 -12.80 -9.35
N LYS A 466 -14.02 -12.47 -8.13
CA LYS A 466 -15.39 -12.67 -7.68
C LYS A 466 -16.27 -11.49 -8.08
N LEU A 467 -17.51 -11.78 -8.45
CA LEU A 467 -18.57 -10.78 -8.62
C LEU A 467 -19.67 -11.09 -7.62
N GLU A 468 -19.73 -10.31 -6.55
CA GLU A 468 -20.76 -10.44 -5.52
C GLU A 468 -22.08 -9.88 -6.03
N ILE A 469 -23.11 -10.72 -6.04
CA ILE A 469 -24.48 -10.37 -6.41
C ILE A 469 -25.21 -10.02 -5.12
N ASP A 470 -25.81 -8.84 -5.05
CA ASP A 470 -26.57 -8.37 -3.89
C ASP A 470 -27.96 -9.01 -3.83
N ALA A 471 -28.66 -9.09 -4.96
CA ALA A 471 -30.02 -9.65 -5.00
C ALA A 471 -30.38 -10.23 -6.37
N ILE A 472 -31.34 -11.16 -6.35
CA ILE A 472 -31.98 -11.68 -7.56
C ILE A 472 -33.19 -10.80 -7.87
N ALA A 473 -33.27 -10.31 -9.09
CA ALA A 473 -34.37 -9.48 -9.58
C ALA A 473 -35.06 -10.16 -10.77
N ASN A 474 -36.37 -9.94 -10.89
CA ASN A 474 -37.17 -10.39 -12.02
C ASN A 474 -37.94 -9.22 -12.64
N GLY A 475 -38.60 -9.49 -13.76
CA GLY A 475 -39.35 -8.50 -14.53
C GLY A 475 -40.52 -7.84 -13.77
N ALA A 476 -41.05 -8.53 -12.76
CA ALA A 476 -42.13 -8.05 -11.90
C ALA A 476 -41.63 -7.14 -10.77
N THR A 477 -40.43 -7.40 -10.24
CA THR A 477 -39.87 -6.62 -9.12
C THR A 477 -39.01 -5.45 -9.57
N LEU A 478 -38.49 -5.45 -10.81
CA LEU A 478 -37.53 -4.44 -11.26
C LEU A 478 -38.20 -3.34 -12.09
N ASP A 479 -38.49 -2.21 -11.48
CA ASP A 479 -39.03 -1.02 -12.15
C ASP A 479 -38.37 0.30 -11.71
N LEU A 480 -38.83 1.42 -12.28
CA LEU A 480 -38.27 2.73 -11.95
C LEU A 480 -38.42 3.09 -10.45
N SER A 481 -39.48 2.64 -9.79
CA SER A 481 -39.69 2.89 -8.35
C SER A 481 -38.64 2.15 -7.53
N THR A 482 -38.43 0.86 -7.80
CA THR A 482 -37.43 0.06 -7.09
C THR A 482 -36.00 0.56 -7.31
N VAL A 483 -35.67 1.11 -8.49
CA VAL A 483 -34.37 1.74 -8.71
C VAL A 483 -34.24 3.06 -7.95
N LYS A 484 -35.32 3.83 -7.81
CA LYS A 484 -35.33 5.02 -6.93
C LYS A 484 -35.09 4.64 -5.47
N ASP A 485 -35.70 3.54 -5.00
CA ASP A 485 -35.45 3.01 -3.65
C ASP A 485 -33.98 2.63 -3.47
N LEU A 486 -33.41 1.86 -4.41
CA LEU A 486 -31.99 1.49 -4.39
C LEU A 486 -31.07 2.71 -4.42
N ASN A 487 -31.44 3.76 -5.16
CA ASN A 487 -30.67 5.00 -5.22
C ASN A 487 -30.68 5.80 -3.90
N ARG A 488 -31.57 5.51 -2.95
CA ARG A 488 -31.47 6.07 -1.58
C ARG A 488 -30.18 5.67 -0.87
N MET A 489 -29.56 4.55 -1.30
CA MET A 489 -28.26 4.11 -0.80
C MET A 489 -27.10 5.03 -1.24
N ALA A 490 -27.29 5.93 -2.20
CA ALA A 490 -26.28 6.88 -2.61
C ALA A 490 -25.87 7.82 -1.44
N PRO A 491 -24.63 8.35 -1.42
CA PRO A 491 -23.61 8.31 -2.47
C PRO A 491 -22.96 6.93 -2.64
N PHE A 492 -22.73 6.54 -3.89
CA PHE A 492 -22.03 5.29 -4.22
C PHE A 492 -20.51 5.54 -4.39
N GLY A 493 -19.69 4.57 -3.98
CA GLY A 493 -18.23 4.68 -4.03
C GLY A 493 -17.54 3.46 -3.41
N MET A 494 -16.30 3.62 -2.95
CA MET A 494 -15.60 2.56 -2.22
C MET A 494 -16.35 2.21 -0.93
N ALA A 495 -16.42 0.92 -0.60
CA ALA A 495 -17.22 0.36 0.50
C ALA A 495 -18.74 0.56 0.42
N ASN A 496 -19.27 1.30 -0.57
CA ASN A 496 -20.71 1.38 -0.87
C ASN A 496 -20.95 1.41 -2.39
N LYS A 497 -20.72 0.27 -3.06
CA LYS A 497 -20.87 0.16 -4.52
C LYS A 497 -22.34 0.21 -4.95
N LYS A 498 -22.63 0.58 -6.20
CA LYS A 498 -23.98 0.42 -6.79
C LYS A 498 -24.47 -1.03 -6.63
N PRO A 499 -25.76 -1.27 -6.30
CA PRO A 499 -26.30 -2.63 -6.15
C PRO A 499 -26.07 -3.48 -7.39
N VAL A 500 -25.54 -4.68 -7.20
CA VAL A 500 -25.30 -5.66 -8.26
C VAL A 500 -26.44 -6.67 -8.25
N LEU A 501 -27.27 -6.65 -9.28
CA LEU A 501 -28.43 -7.52 -9.40
C LEU A 501 -28.18 -8.62 -10.43
N TYR A 502 -28.84 -9.75 -10.23
CA TYR A 502 -28.86 -10.87 -11.15
C TYR A 502 -30.26 -11.10 -11.70
N MET A 503 -30.33 -11.43 -13.00
CA MET A 503 -31.56 -11.88 -13.65
C MET A 503 -31.24 -13.08 -14.54
N GLU A 504 -32.06 -14.14 -14.41
CA GLU A 504 -31.94 -15.34 -15.21
C GLU A 504 -32.86 -15.32 -16.44
N LYS A 505 -32.56 -16.17 -17.43
CA LYS A 505 -33.48 -16.48 -18.55
C LYS A 505 -33.89 -15.25 -19.37
N GLY A 506 -32.96 -14.32 -19.59
CA GLY A 506 -33.12 -13.23 -20.54
C GLY A 506 -32.90 -13.70 -21.97
N VAL A 507 -33.73 -13.27 -22.92
CA VAL A 507 -33.52 -13.46 -24.36
C VAL A 507 -33.07 -12.14 -24.96
N VAL A 508 -31.94 -12.15 -25.67
CA VAL A 508 -31.44 -10.95 -26.35
C VAL A 508 -32.27 -10.70 -27.60
N THR A 509 -33.00 -9.59 -27.63
CA THR A 509 -33.86 -9.23 -28.76
C THR A 509 -33.19 -8.26 -29.73
N SER A 510 -32.20 -7.48 -29.27
CA SER A 510 -31.41 -6.62 -30.15
C SER A 510 -30.08 -6.20 -29.53
N THR A 511 -29.01 -6.29 -30.32
CA THR A 511 -27.67 -5.82 -29.98
C THR A 511 -27.20 -4.80 -31.00
N ARG A 512 -26.85 -3.58 -30.55
CA ARG A 512 -26.42 -2.49 -31.43
C ARG A 512 -25.24 -1.73 -30.87
N LEU A 513 -24.32 -1.33 -31.74
CA LEU A 513 -23.22 -0.43 -31.41
C LEU A 513 -23.74 0.95 -30.97
N LEU A 514 -23.07 1.54 -29.98
CA LEU A 514 -23.31 2.87 -29.44
C LEU A 514 -22.04 3.74 -29.52
N GLY A 515 -22.25 5.04 -29.73
CA GLY A 515 -21.20 6.06 -29.71
C GLY A 515 -20.41 6.19 -31.03
N LYS A 516 -19.74 7.32 -31.20
CA LYS A 516 -18.97 7.65 -32.43
C LYS A 516 -17.80 6.70 -32.68
N GLU A 517 -17.21 6.17 -31.60
CA GLU A 517 -16.04 5.29 -31.65
C GLU A 517 -16.41 3.79 -31.69
N GLY A 518 -17.69 3.43 -31.61
CA GLY A 518 -18.14 2.03 -31.66
C GLY A 518 -17.63 1.13 -30.53
N LYS A 519 -17.30 1.69 -29.35
CA LYS A 519 -16.75 0.94 -28.21
C LYS A 519 -17.82 0.34 -27.28
N HIS A 520 -19.06 0.79 -27.39
CA HIS A 520 -20.15 0.47 -26.47
C HIS A 520 -21.28 -0.25 -27.21
N HIS A 521 -22.08 -1.04 -26.49
CA HIS A 521 -23.26 -1.69 -27.07
C HIS A 521 -24.51 -1.42 -26.25
N ARG A 522 -25.62 -1.20 -26.95
CA ARG A 522 -26.98 -1.29 -26.43
C ARG A 522 -27.44 -2.72 -26.63
N VAL A 523 -27.95 -3.34 -25.58
CA VAL A 523 -28.48 -4.71 -25.59
C VAL A 523 -29.89 -4.66 -25.02
N ILE A 524 -30.87 -5.11 -25.80
CA ILE A 524 -32.25 -5.27 -25.33
C ILE A 524 -32.41 -6.72 -24.88
N VAL A 525 -32.81 -6.90 -23.62
CA VAL A 525 -33.01 -8.20 -23.01
C VAL A 525 -34.47 -8.33 -22.61
N GLN A 526 -35.17 -9.33 -23.14
CA GLN A 526 -36.52 -9.70 -22.73
C GLN A 526 -36.44 -10.80 -21.68
N GLU A 527 -36.95 -10.55 -20.48
CA GLU A 527 -37.04 -11.60 -19.46
C GLU A 527 -38.22 -12.54 -19.77
N LEU A 528 -37.97 -13.85 -19.85
CA LEU A 528 -38.97 -14.82 -20.27
C LEU A 528 -40.13 -15.01 -19.26
N GLY A 529 -39.89 -14.75 -17.97
CA GLY A 529 -40.89 -14.96 -16.92
C GLY A 529 -42.06 -13.98 -17.00
N SER A 530 -41.75 -12.70 -17.20
CA SER A 530 -42.72 -11.60 -17.23
C SER A 530 -42.95 -11.04 -18.65
N GLY A 531 -42.11 -11.42 -19.62
CA GLY A 531 -42.12 -10.88 -20.99
C GLY A 531 -41.64 -9.43 -21.11
N ARG A 532 -41.12 -8.84 -20.02
CA ARG A 532 -40.70 -7.43 -19.99
C ARG A 532 -39.35 -7.25 -20.67
N GLU A 533 -39.25 -6.19 -21.46
CA GLU A 533 -37.99 -5.79 -22.09
C GLU A 533 -37.24 -4.76 -21.24
N PHE A 534 -35.94 -4.96 -21.15
CA PHE A 534 -35.01 -4.07 -20.48
C PHE A 534 -33.98 -3.54 -21.47
N GLU A 535 -33.88 -2.21 -21.52
CA GLU A 535 -32.80 -1.55 -22.23
C GLU A 535 -31.54 -1.61 -21.38
N SER A 536 -30.49 -2.22 -21.92
CA SER A 536 -29.22 -2.37 -21.25
C SER A 536 -28.07 -1.73 -22.04
N VAL A 537 -27.05 -1.25 -21.32
CA VAL A 537 -25.82 -0.71 -21.90
C VAL A 537 -24.64 -1.50 -21.38
N MET A 538 -23.75 -1.87 -22.29
CA MET A 538 -22.48 -2.50 -21.97
C MET A 538 -21.33 -1.59 -22.42
N TRP A 539 -20.72 -0.93 -21.44
CA TRP A 539 -19.58 -0.03 -21.65
C TRP A 539 -18.31 -0.82 -22.00
N ASN A 540 -17.47 -0.23 -22.84
CA ASN A 540 -16.24 -0.82 -23.39
C ASN A 540 -16.34 -2.34 -23.70
N SER A 541 -17.40 -2.70 -24.42
CA SER A 541 -17.79 -4.09 -24.71
C SER A 541 -16.71 -4.95 -25.41
N LYS A 542 -15.77 -4.33 -26.16
CA LYS A 542 -14.70 -5.01 -26.90
C LYS A 542 -15.19 -6.23 -27.70
N ASN A 543 -16.37 -6.12 -28.34
CA ASN A 543 -17.05 -7.18 -29.09
C ASN A 543 -17.46 -8.43 -28.27
N ARG A 544 -17.54 -8.31 -26.94
CA ARG A 544 -17.99 -9.38 -26.02
C ARG A 544 -19.47 -9.27 -25.70
N VAL A 545 -20.29 -9.11 -26.73
CA VAL A 545 -21.74 -8.99 -26.62
C VAL A 545 -22.45 -10.31 -26.88
N PRO A 546 -23.58 -10.58 -26.21
CA PRO A 546 -24.41 -11.70 -26.59
C PRO A 546 -25.02 -11.44 -27.97
N ALA A 547 -25.29 -12.51 -28.72
CA ALA A 547 -25.91 -12.41 -30.04
C ALA A 547 -27.42 -12.30 -29.92
N ASP A 548 -28.06 -11.70 -30.92
CA ASP A 548 -29.53 -11.67 -31.02
C ASP A 548 -30.06 -13.12 -31.05
N GLY A 549 -31.04 -13.41 -30.18
CA GLY A 549 -31.60 -14.74 -29.96
C GLY A 549 -30.91 -15.57 -28.87
N ASP A 550 -29.74 -15.16 -28.35
CA ASP A 550 -29.10 -15.87 -27.24
C ASP A 550 -29.99 -15.79 -25.98
N GLN A 551 -30.14 -16.93 -25.30
CA GLN A 551 -30.69 -16.99 -23.95
C GLN A 551 -29.55 -16.88 -22.94
N ILE A 552 -29.63 -15.89 -22.06
CA ILE A 552 -28.55 -15.48 -21.17
C ILE A 552 -29.04 -15.27 -19.74
N ASP A 553 -28.10 -15.42 -18.81
CA ASP A 553 -28.19 -14.81 -17.49
C ASP A 553 -27.35 -13.54 -17.48
N ILE A 554 -27.82 -12.51 -16.78
CA ILE A 554 -27.14 -11.21 -16.71
C ILE A 554 -26.88 -10.79 -15.27
N VAL A 555 -25.73 -10.16 -15.06
CA VAL A 555 -25.39 -9.43 -13.84
C VAL A 555 -25.23 -7.95 -14.19
N PHE A 556 -25.92 -7.07 -13.47
CA PHE A 556 -26.05 -5.66 -13.86
C PHE A 556 -26.20 -4.72 -12.66
N ASN A 557 -25.86 -3.45 -12.87
CA ASN A 557 -26.34 -2.37 -12.00
C ASN A 557 -27.62 -1.77 -12.59
N PRO A 558 -28.71 -1.63 -11.83
CA PRO A 558 -29.84 -0.84 -12.25
C PRO A 558 -29.51 0.66 -12.19
N ASP A 559 -29.92 1.43 -13.20
CA ASP A 559 -29.69 2.88 -13.26
C ASP A 559 -30.91 3.62 -13.83
N ILE A 560 -30.95 4.93 -13.58
CA ILE A 560 -31.96 5.85 -14.11
C ILE A 560 -31.29 6.72 -15.16
N ASN A 561 -31.70 6.54 -16.41
CA ASN A 561 -31.30 7.39 -17.51
C ASN A 561 -32.36 8.48 -17.73
N THR A 562 -31.97 9.74 -17.51
CA THR A 562 -32.84 10.91 -17.74
C THR A 562 -32.54 11.50 -19.11
N TYR A 563 -33.47 11.36 -20.05
CA TYR A 563 -33.33 11.92 -21.40
C TYR A 563 -34.50 12.84 -21.72
N LYS A 564 -34.19 14.10 -22.08
CA LYS A 564 -35.19 15.16 -22.34
C LYS A 564 -36.22 15.32 -21.21
N GLY A 565 -35.76 15.20 -19.95
CA GLY A 565 -36.61 15.31 -18.76
C GLY A 565 -37.46 14.08 -18.45
N VAL A 566 -37.25 12.96 -19.16
CA VAL A 566 -37.97 11.71 -18.89
C VAL A 566 -37.00 10.68 -18.33
N ASP A 567 -37.29 10.21 -17.11
CA ASP A 567 -36.56 9.13 -16.46
C ASP A 567 -36.97 7.78 -17.03
N ARG A 568 -35.98 6.95 -17.35
CA ARG A 568 -36.18 5.57 -17.79
C ARG A 568 -35.24 4.64 -17.02
N LEU A 569 -35.76 3.45 -16.73
CA LEU A 569 -34.94 2.35 -16.25
C LEU A 569 -33.96 1.93 -17.34
N GLN A 570 -32.68 1.83 -16.97
CA GLN A 570 -31.62 1.29 -17.79
C GLN A 570 -30.80 0.29 -16.97
N LEU A 571 -30.35 -0.81 -17.59
CA LEU A 571 -29.44 -1.76 -16.94
C LEU A 571 -28.02 -1.54 -17.45
N VAL A 572 -27.05 -1.37 -16.55
CA VAL A 572 -25.63 -1.36 -16.92
C VAL A 572 -25.08 -2.77 -16.75
N LEU A 573 -24.84 -3.48 -17.85
CA LEU A 573 -24.38 -4.86 -17.83
C LEU A 573 -22.93 -4.93 -17.32
N LEU A 574 -22.71 -5.72 -16.28
CA LEU A 574 -21.40 -5.97 -15.68
C LEU A 574 -20.78 -7.28 -16.17
N ASP A 575 -21.62 -8.30 -16.36
CA ASP A 575 -21.24 -9.61 -16.88
C ASP A 575 -22.47 -10.35 -17.44
N TRP A 576 -22.24 -11.33 -18.29
CA TRP A 576 -23.29 -12.21 -18.81
C TRP A 576 -22.75 -13.59 -19.14
N ARG A 577 -23.62 -14.59 -19.12
CA ARG A 577 -23.30 -15.96 -19.58
C ARG A 577 -24.51 -16.57 -20.27
N ARG A 578 -24.30 -17.58 -21.10
CA ARG A 578 -25.40 -18.36 -21.67
C ARG A 578 -26.19 -19.03 -20.55
N HIS A 579 -27.52 -19.00 -20.64
CA HIS A 579 -28.37 -19.65 -19.68
C HIS A 579 -28.10 -21.16 -19.65
N GLY A 580 -28.10 -21.77 -18.47
CA GLY A 580 -27.75 -23.18 -18.29
C GLY A 580 -26.24 -23.47 -18.32
N TYR A 581 -25.38 -22.46 -18.40
CA TYR A 581 -23.94 -22.62 -18.20
C TYR A 581 -23.67 -23.18 -16.79
N LYS A 582 -23.14 -24.40 -16.73
CA LYS A 582 -22.58 -24.99 -15.51
C LYS A 582 -21.08 -24.70 -15.51
N GLU A 583 -20.57 -24.07 -14.45
CA GLU A 583 -19.12 -24.07 -14.21
C GLU A 583 -18.67 -25.53 -14.15
N MET A 584 -17.75 -25.93 -15.02
CA MET A 584 -17.13 -27.24 -14.87
C MET A 584 -16.34 -27.23 -13.56
N PRO A 585 -16.54 -28.22 -12.66
CA PRO A 585 -15.68 -28.42 -11.50
C PRO A 585 -14.21 -28.38 -11.92
N LEU A 586 -13.35 -27.80 -11.08
CA LEU A 586 -11.92 -27.63 -11.36
C LEU A 586 -11.24 -28.97 -11.70
N GLU A 587 -11.76 -30.07 -11.14
CA GLU A 587 -11.31 -31.45 -11.35
C GLU A 587 -11.58 -31.93 -12.79
N ASP A 588 -12.70 -31.54 -13.40
CA ASP A 588 -13.08 -31.90 -14.77
C ASP A 588 -12.29 -31.12 -15.83
N LEU A 589 -11.86 -29.89 -15.51
CA LEU A 589 -10.94 -29.11 -16.36
C LEU A 589 -9.53 -29.72 -16.42
N GLN A 590 -9.06 -30.31 -15.31
CA GLN A 590 -7.79 -31.02 -15.27
C GLN A 590 -7.86 -32.35 -16.03
N ALA A 591 -8.98 -33.07 -15.90
CA ALA A 591 -9.24 -34.29 -16.68
C ALA A 591 -9.32 -34.02 -18.19
N ALA A 592 -10.03 -32.96 -18.60
CA ALA A 592 -10.14 -32.58 -20.02
C ALA A 592 -8.80 -32.12 -20.63
N ALA A 593 -7.94 -31.47 -19.85
CA ALA A 593 -6.59 -31.09 -20.29
C ALA A 593 -5.65 -32.30 -20.43
N LEU A 594 -5.81 -33.31 -19.56
CA LEU A 594 -5.10 -34.59 -19.66
C LEU A 594 -5.57 -35.41 -20.88
N ASP A 595 -6.87 -35.43 -21.15
CA ASP A 595 -7.44 -36.13 -22.31
C ASP A 595 -7.04 -35.46 -23.64
N ALA A 596 -7.05 -34.12 -23.72
CA ALA A 596 -6.58 -33.38 -24.90
C ALA A 596 -5.08 -33.56 -25.17
N GLY A 597 -4.26 -33.68 -24.11
CA GLY A 597 -2.84 -34.02 -24.22
C GLY A 597 -2.60 -35.47 -24.68
N SER A 598 -3.52 -36.39 -24.36
CA SER A 598 -3.43 -37.79 -24.75
C SER A 598 -3.78 -38.01 -26.24
N GLU A 599 -4.69 -37.23 -26.82
CA GLU A 599 -5.01 -37.30 -28.26
C GLU A 599 -3.92 -36.67 -29.14
N GLN A 600 -3.26 -35.59 -28.70
CA GLN A 600 -2.12 -35.02 -29.43
C GLN A 600 -0.86 -35.90 -29.35
N SER A 601 -0.73 -36.75 -28.34
CA SER A 601 0.42 -37.67 -28.21
C SER A 601 0.35 -38.93 -29.09
N LYS A 602 -0.76 -39.17 -29.81
CA LYS A 602 -0.94 -40.33 -30.69
C LYS A 602 -0.82 -40.03 -32.19
N GLN A 603 -0.55 -38.79 -32.58
CA GLN A 603 -0.20 -38.42 -33.95
C GLN A 603 1.15 -37.73 -33.98
N ASN A 604 2.23 -38.53 -34.05
CA ASN A 604 3.49 -38.25 -34.75
C ASN A 604 4.63 -39.07 -34.13
N PHE A 605 4.90 -40.25 -34.68
CA PHE A 605 6.25 -40.84 -34.75
C PHE A 605 6.27 -41.88 -35.87
N ASP A 606 6.59 -41.44 -37.08
CA ASP A 606 7.05 -42.30 -38.17
C ASP A 606 8.38 -41.71 -38.70
N PRO A 607 9.55 -42.23 -38.29
CA PRO A 607 10.84 -41.71 -38.73
C PRO A 607 11.32 -42.51 -39.95
N ALA A 608 10.78 -42.21 -41.12
CA ALA A 608 11.27 -42.77 -42.38
C ALA A 608 11.13 -41.76 -43.53
N ALA A 609 11.99 -40.74 -43.58
CA ALA A 609 12.50 -40.12 -44.81
C ALA A 609 13.37 -38.90 -44.49
N ALA A 610 14.69 -39.05 -44.64
CA ALA A 610 15.58 -38.06 -45.28
C ALA A 610 17.04 -38.37 -44.94
N GLY A 611 17.71 -39.07 -45.87
CA GLY A 611 19.16 -39.17 -45.90
C GLY A 611 19.60 -39.48 -47.33
N ALA A 612 20.06 -38.46 -48.07
CA ALA A 612 20.91 -38.61 -49.24
C ALA A 612 21.72 -37.32 -49.51
N GLY A 613 23.04 -37.47 -49.65
CA GLY A 613 23.97 -36.46 -50.16
C GLY A 613 24.95 -35.93 -49.10
N ALA A 614 25.97 -36.67 -48.69
CA ALA A 614 27.29 -36.84 -49.34
C ALA A 614 28.35 -35.82 -48.87
N GLY A 615 29.45 -36.32 -48.31
CA GLY A 615 30.65 -35.52 -47.99
C GLY A 615 31.62 -36.24 -47.06
N ASN A 616 32.53 -37.04 -47.63
CA ASN A 616 33.62 -37.78 -46.99
C ASN A 616 34.59 -36.90 -46.17
N GLY A 617 35.10 -37.48 -45.08
CA GLY A 617 36.33 -37.02 -44.42
C GLY A 617 36.69 -37.90 -43.21
N LYS A 618 37.55 -38.91 -43.42
CA LYS A 618 38.19 -39.69 -42.37
C LYS A 618 39.28 -38.85 -41.70
N ASP A 619 39.40 -38.90 -40.37
CA ASP A 619 40.56 -39.54 -39.73
C ASP A 619 40.42 -39.60 -38.20
N GLY A 620 41.04 -40.62 -37.63
CA GLY A 620 40.91 -41.04 -36.23
C GLY A 620 41.75 -40.26 -35.23
N GLY A 621 41.40 -40.41 -33.95
CA GLY A 621 42.22 -39.94 -32.83
C GLY A 621 41.56 -40.14 -31.49
N ARG A 622 42.11 -41.05 -30.67
CA ARG A 622 41.87 -41.28 -29.23
C ARG A 622 42.09 -39.96 -28.45
N ASP A 623 41.56 -39.67 -27.26
CA ASP A 623 41.62 -40.44 -26.01
C ASP A 623 40.93 -39.64 -24.87
N ALA A 624 40.67 -40.32 -23.74
CA ALA A 624 40.45 -39.84 -22.36
C ALA A 624 39.28 -38.85 -22.07
N GLY A 625 38.22 -39.28 -21.37
CA GLY A 625 38.12 -39.32 -19.89
C GLY A 625 36.84 -38.55 -19.52
N ASP A 626 36.09 -38.76 -18.44
CA ASP A 626 36.23 -39.50 -17.21
C ASP A 626 34.78 -39.70 -16.66
N LYS A 627 34.66 -40.67 -15.76
CA LYS A 627 33.57 -41.02 -14.83
C LYS A 627 32.46 -39.96 -14.66
N GLY A 628 31.18 -40.30 -14.75
CA GLY A 628 30.51 -41.37 -14.03
C GLY A 628 29.83 -40.82 -12.76
N ARG A 629 28.49 -40.65 -12.78
CA ARG A 629 27.61 -40.96 -11.64
C ARG A 629 26.13 -40.93 -12.02
N ARG A 630 25.49 -42.05 -11.73
CA ARG A 630 24.04 -42.31 -11.69
C ARG A 630 23.46 -41.82 -10.34
N PRO A 631 22.11 -41.74 -10.24
CA PRO A 631 21.39 -40.85 -9.34
C PRO A 631 21.13 -41.48 -7.96
N ILE A 632 20.89 -40.63 -6.95
CA ILE A 632 20.29 -41.05 -5.68
C ILE A 632 19.02 -40.22 -5.46
N ALA A 633 17.92 -40.95 -5.27
CA ALA A 633 16.60 -40.46 -4.95
C ALA A 633 16.59 -39.69 -3.63
N ALA A 634 15.93 -38.52 -3.62
CA ALA A 634 15.59 -37.82 -2.40
C ALA A 634 14.12 -38.10 -2.05
N SER A 635 13.94 -38.63 -0.85
CA SER A 635 12.69 -38.93 -0.17
C SER A 635 11.77 -37.71 -0.08
N THR A 636 10.50 -37.94 -0.42
CA THR A 636 9.36 -37.08 -0.11
C THR A 636 9.13 -37.00 1.39
N GLY A 637 9.31 -35.81 1.95
CA GLY A 637 8.97 -35.45 3.32
C GLY A 637 8.83 -33.95 3.43
N GLY A 638 7.76 -33.40 2.84
CA GLY A 638 7.41 -31.99 2.95
C GLY A 638 6.50 -31.80 4.16
N GLU A 639 7.09 -31.45 5.31
CA GLU A 639 6.36 -30.94 6.46
C GLU A 639 5.68 -29.62 6.09
N SER A 640 4.41 -29.48 6.48
CA SER A 640 3.69 -28.20 6.54
C SER A 640 4.53 -27.20 7.34
N PRO A 641 4.55 -25.88 7.03
CA PRO A 641 5.31 -24.92 7.82
C PRO A 641 4.69 -24.82 9.22
N THR A 642 5.20 -25.63 10.15
CA THR A 642 4.88 -25.57 11.57
C THR A 642 5.18 -24.17 12.07
N ALA A 643 4.19 -23.54 12.71
CA ALA A 643 4.37 -22.28 13.41
C ALA A 643 5.57 -22.41 14.35
N VAL A 644 6.63 -21.65 14.10
CA VAL A 644 7.86 -21.71 14.91
C VAL A 644 7.53 -21.17 16.29
N LYS A 645 7.51 -22.07 17.28
CA LYS A 645 7.23 -21.73 18.68
C LYS A 645 8.51 -21.24 19.34
N PHE A 646 8.56 -19.94 19.66
CA PHE A 646 9.65 -19.36 20.44
C PHE A 646 9.39 -19.54 21.94
N VAL A 647 10.38 -20.04 22.66
CA VAL A 647 10.41 -20.12 24.13
C VAL A 647 11.36 -19.05 24.64
N PHE A 648 10.82 -18.04 25.31
CA PHE A 648 11.63 -17.02 25.95
C PHE A 648 11.90 -17.36 27.42
N LYS A 649 13.14 -17.13 27.85
CA LYS A 649 13.58 -17.29 29.24
C LYS A 649 14.23 -15.99 29.70
N ASP A 650 13.58 -15.33 30.64
CA ASP A 650 14.08 -14.11 31.26
C ASP A 650 15.12 -14.45 32.33
N LEU A 651 16.37 -14.06 32.09
CA LEU A 651 17.49 -14.21 33.01
C LEU A 651 18.06 -12.84 33.44
N ARG A 652 17.37 -11.73 33.13
CA ARG A 652 17.85 -10.37 33.45
C ARG A 652 17.99 -10.14 34.96
N SER A 653 17.18 -10.83 35.77
CA SER A 653 17.25 -10.82 37.24
C SER A 653 18.54 -11.42 37.82
N PHE A 654 19.34 -12.14 37.01
CA PHE A 654 20.64 -12.67 37.43
C PHE A 654 21.80 -11.70 37.20
N ALA A 655 21.53 -10.43 36.85
CA ALA A 655 22.48 -9.32 36.82
C ALA A 655 23.79 -9.64 36.07
N ALA A 656 23.68 -10.22 34.87
CA ALA A 656 24.83 -10.62 34.05
C ALA A 656 25.88 -11.49 34.79
N ASN A 657 25.41 -12.44 35.61
CA ASN A 657 26.31 -13.38 36.28
C ASN A 657 26.93 -14.37 35.27
N ALA A 658 28.25 -14.28 35.06
CA ALA A 658 29.01 -15.16 34.16
C ALA A 658 28.84 -16.67 34.47
N GLU A 659 28.61 -17.04 35.73
CA GLU A 659 28.37 -18.43 36.12
C GLU A 659 27.05 -18.98 35.56
N VAL A 660 26.06 -18.12 35.29
CA VAL A 660 24.80 -18.54 34.64
C VAL A 660 25.06 -18.92 33.18
N VAL A 661 25.88 -18.15 32.47
CA VAL A 661 26.26 -18.44 31.08
C VAL A 661 27.15 -19.68 31.00
N LYS A 662 28.14 -19.82 31.90
CA LYS A 662 28.98 -21.03 31.96
C LYS A 662 28.17 -22.29 32.23
N LYS A 663 27.18 -22.21 33.13
CA LYS A 663 26.23 -23.33 33.37
C LYS A 663 25.38 -23.62 32.13
N ALA A 664 24.93 -22.59 31.41
CA ALA A 664 24.19 -22.76 30.16
C ALA A 664 25.07 -23.41 29.07
N GLN A 665 26.33 -22.97 28.92
CA GLN A 665 27.30 -23.56 27.99
C GLN A 665 27.68 -25.00 28.38
N ALA A 666 27.85 -25.30 29.67
CA ALA A 666 28.11 -26.67 30.15
C ALA A 666 26.92 -27.61 29.90
N LYS A 667 25.69 -27.10 29.97
CA LYS A 667 24.46 -27.89 29.79
C LYS A 667 24.05 -28.05 28.32
N LEU A 668 24.11 -26.99 27.54
CA LEU A 668 23.64 -26.93 26.15
C LEU A 668 24.78 -27.16 25.13
N GLY A 669 26.04 -27.07 25.58
CA GLY A 669 27.20 -27.39 24.79
C GLY A 669 27.27 -26.59 23.48
N LYS A 670 27.42 -27.31 22.37
CA LYS A 670 27.57 -26.72 21.03
C LYS A 670 26.26 -26.17 20.46
N ASP A 671 25.12 -26.37 21.11
CA ASP A 671 23.80 -25.95 20.61
C ASP A 671 23.38 -24.56 21.13
N LEU A 672 24.27 -23.89 21.87
CA LEU A 672 24.07 -22.54 22.40
C LEU A 672 24.94 -21.51 21.68
N LEU A 673 24.31 -20.46 21.16
CA LEU A 673 24.99 -19.20 20.81
C LEU A 673 24.93 -18.26 22.01
N VAL A 674 26.05 -17.66 22.33
CA VAL A 674 26.12 -16.56 23.30
C VAL A 674 26.46 -15.29 22.54
N PHE A 675 25.46 -14.45 22.30
CA PHE A 675 25.65 -13.19 21.58
C PHE A 675 26.18 -12.11 22.52
N GLY A 676 27.29 -11.50 22.11
CA GLY A 676 27.90 -10.35 22.76
C GLY A 676 28.84 -9.67 21.77
N GLU A 677 28.62 -8.39 21.51
CA GLU A 677 29.46 -7.58 20.63
C GLU A 677 30.09 -6.47 21.45
N SER A 678 31.28 -6.01 21.05
CA SER A 678 32.12 -5.03 21.78
C SER A 678 32.36 -5.27 23.29
N CYS A 679 31.88 -6.36 23.88
CA CYS A 679 31.98 -6.64 25.31
C CYS A 679 33.39 -7.08 25.72
N GLY A 680 33.75 -6.81 26.98
CA GLY A 680 34.99 -7.28 27.58
C GLY A 680 35.12 -8.81 27.53
N ARG A 681 36.36 -9.32 27.50
CA ARG A 681 36.59 -10.78 27.60
C ARG A 681 36.15 -11.26 28.98
N VAL A 682 35.28 -12.27 29.00
CA VAL A 682 34.86 -12.96 30.23
C VAL A 682 35.43 -14.37 30.19
N ASP A 683 36.27 -14.71 31.18
CA ASP A 683 36.96 -16.00 31.22
C ASP A 683 35.96 -17.17 31.16
N GLY A 684 36.13 -18.02 30.14
CA GLY A 684 35.33 -19.22 29.93
C GLY A 684 34.01 -19.01 29.18
N ILE A 685 33.76 -17.83 28.60
CA ILE A 685 32.60 -17.57 27.72
C ILE A 685 33.09 -17.21 26.32
N ASP A 686 32.54 -17.89 25.32
CA ASP A 686 32.82 -17.63 23.91
C ASP A 686 31.66 -16.83 23.33
N PHE A 687 31.91 -15.56 23.02
CA PHE A 687 30.92 -14.67 22.42
C PHE A 687 30.93 -14.74 20.91
N VAL A 688 29.75 -14.66 20.30
CA VAL A 688 29.57 -14.40 18.87
C VAL A 688 29.02 -13.00 18.67
N ASP A 689 29.54 -12.32 17.65
CA ASP A 689 28.99 -11.05 17.17
C ASP A 689 28.02 -11.28 16.01
N ARG A 690 27.41 -10.19 15.52
CA ARG A 690 26.40 -10.24 14.44
C ARG A 690 26.91 -10.77 13.09
N THR A 691 28.22 -10.85 12.90
CA THR A 691 28.85 -11.39 11.68
C THR A 691 29.18 -12.88 11.78
N GLN A 692 29.03 -13.47 12.98
CA GLN A 692 29.43 -14.85 13.29
C GLN A 692 28.25 -15.73 13.72
N VAL A 693 27.02 -15.28 13.47
CA VAL A 693 25.79 -16.00 13.85
C VAL A 693 25.66 -17.25 12.98
N SER A 694 25.42 -18.39 13.61
CA SER A 694 25.17 -19.69 12.94
C SER A 694 23.85 -20.29 13.42
N GLU A 695 23.29 -21.26 12.70
CA GLU A 695 22.01 -21.86 13.07
C GLU A 695 22.15 -22.74 14.33
N LYS A 696 21.40 -22.40 15.39
CA LYS A 696 21.39 -23.08 16.70
C LYS A 696 20.02 -22.94 17.37
N ASP A 697 19.59 -23.98 18.09
CA ASP A 697 18.29 -23.99 18.76
C ASP A 697 18.20 -23.03 19.96
N HIS A 698 19.36 -22.67 20.54
CA HIS A 698 19.45 -21.80 21.71
C HIS A 698 20.29 -20.56 21.42
N LEU A 699 19.71 -19.38 21.66
CA LEU A 699 20.39 -18.09 21.59
C LEU A 699 20.28 -17.38 22.94
N LEU A 700 21.42 -17.10 23.56
CA LEU A 700 21.55 -16.31 24.77
C LEU A 700 22.09 -14.93 24.43
N LEU A 701 21.36 -13.89 24.80
CA LEU A 701 21.74 -12.50 24.63
C LEU A 701 22.47 -12.04 25.89
N TRP A 702 23.79 -12.16 25.88
CA TRP A 702 24.62 -11.58 26.94
C TRP A 702 24.52 -10.07 26.89
N GLN A 703 24.63 -9.48 25.70
CA GLN A 703 24.33 -8.08 25.45
C GLN A 703 23.18 -7.98 24.43
N PHE A 704 22.39 -6.91 24.49
CA PHE A 704 21.43 -6.63 23.43
C PHE A 704 22.13 -5.93 22.25
N PRO A 705 21.80 -6.31 21.00
CA PRO A 705 22.32 -5.62 19.82
C PRO A 705 21.79 -4.17 19.78
N PRO A 706 22.29 -3.29 18.90
CA PRO A 706 22.12 -1.86 19.09
C PRO A 706 20.75 -1.34 18.63
N THR A 707 19.98 -2.17 17.91
CA THR A 707 18.65 -1.82 17.41
C THR A 707 17.72 -3.03 17.42
N LEU A 708 16.40 -2.77 17.40
CA LEU A 708 15.38 -3.82 17.28
C LEU A 708 15.56 -4.65 16.01
N LYS A 709 15.89 -4.00 14.90
CA LYS A 709 16.18 -4.69 13.63
C LYS A 709 17.34 -5.67 13.78
N ASN A 710 18.45 -5.26 14.43
CA ASN A 710 19.57 -6.16 14.67
C ASN A 710 19.19 -7.34 15.57
N LEU A 711 18.30 -7.13 16.54
CA LEU A 711 17.77 -8.21 17.37
C LEU A 711 16.91 -9.20 16.57
N GLN A 712 16.01 -8.70 15.72
CA GLN A 712 15.19 -9.52 14.84
C GLN A 712 16.05 -10.31 13.83
N ASP A 713 17.04 -9.64 13.22
CA ASP A 713 17.97 -10.28 12.28
C ASP A 713 18.80 -11.37 12.96
N LEU A 714 19.29 -11.14 14.17
CA LEU A 714 20.03 -12.12 14.98
C LEU A 714 19.17 -13.37 15.29
N ILE A 715 17.91 -13.18 15.67
CA ILE A 715 16.98 -14.29 15.94
C ILE A 715 16.69 -15.06 14.64
N LYS A 716 16.45 -14.35 13.54
CA LYS A 716 16.19 -14.95 12.24
C LYS A 716 17.37 -15.77 11.72
N GLN A 717 18.60 -15.24 11.84
CA GLN A 717 19.82 -15.90 11.39
C GLN A 717 20.19 -17.10 12.26
N SER A 718 20.01 -17.00 13.58
CA SER A 718 20.26 -18.13 14.49
C SER A 718 19.23 -19.25 14.35
N LYS A 719 18.03 -18.95 13.83
CA LYS A 719 16.86 -19.87 13.85
C LYS A 719 16.54 -20.41 15.25
N ALA A 720 16.98 -19.72 16.29
CA ALA A 720 16.84 -20.18 17.66
C ALA A 720 15.37 -20.20 18.07
N THR A 721 14.90 -21.37 18.51
CA THR A 721 13.56 -21.52 19.09
C THR A 721 13.55 -21.18 20.58
N ASN A 722 14.72 -21.12 21.22
CA ASN A 722 14.87 -20.80 22.64
C ASN A 722 15.74 -19.56 22.84
N LEU A 723 15.16 -18.50 23.41
CA LEU A 723 15.79 -17.20 23.59
C LEU A 723 16.02 -16.93 25.07
N TYR A 724 17.27 -16.71 25.48
CA TYR A 724 17.67 -16.44 26.87
C TYR A 724 18.14 -15.00 27.02
N MET A 725 17.42 -14.18 27.77
CA MET A 725 17.71 -12.74 27.90
C MET A 725 18.53 -12.48 29.16
N VAL A 726 19.77 -11.99 29.04
CA VAL A 726 20.61 -11.63 30.20
C VAL A 726 20.80 -10.12 30.27
N GLY A 727 21.32 -9.51 29.21
CA GLY A 727 21.53 -8.06 29.16
C GLY A 727 22.57 -7.54 30.15
N CYS A 728 23.85 -7.59 29.78
CA CYS A 728 24.95 -6.94 30.45
C CYS A 728 25.02 -5.47 30.01
N GLN A 729 25.05 -4.55 30.97
CA GLN A 729 25.30 -3.13 30.74
C GLN A 729 26.78 -2.88 30.98
N ASP A 730 27.59 -3.07 29.94
CA ASP A 730 29.02 -2.80 30.03
C ASP A 730 29.45 -2.25 28.67
N ASP A 731 29.37 -0.94 28.49
CA ASP A 731 29.88 -0.29 27.29
C ASP A 731 30.22 1.18 27.57
N ASP A 732 31.50 1.44 27.85
CA ASP A 732 32.08 2.79 27.75
C ASP A 732 31.88 3.38 26.33
N LEU A 733 31.54 2.54 25.33
CA LEU A 733 31.35 2.92 23.93
C LEU A 733 30.00 3.60 23.64
N GLU A 734 29.09 3.68 24.61
CA GLU A 734 27.88 4.51 24.50
C GLU A 734 28.21 6.01 24.67
N GLU A 735 29.39 6.33 25.19
CA GLU A 735 29.90 7.69 25.31
C GLU A 735 30.72 8.08 24.05
N PRO A 736 30.37 9.17 23.35
CA PRO A 736 30.97 9.53 22.06
C PRO A 736 32.50 9.66 22.06
N ALA A 737 33.08 10.16 23.15
CA ALA A 737 34.53 10.35 23.26
C ALA A 737 35.28 9.00 23.29
N PHE A 738 34.77 8.02 24.04
CA PHE A 738 35.34 6.68 24.10
C PHE A 738 35.09 5.91 22.80
N PHE A 739 33.90 6.09 22.19
CA PHE A 739 33.57 5.55 20.88
C PHE A 739 34.56 6.01 19.80
N LEU A 740 34.81 7.32 19.70
CA LEU A 740 35.78 7.88 18.74
C LEU A 740 37.20 7.39 19.01
N LYS A 741 37.61 7.33 20.28
CA LYS A 741 38.93 6.81 20.65
C LYS A 741 39.11 5.36 20.19
N ARG A 742 38.08 4.52 20.37
CA ARG A 742 38.09 3.12 19.92
C ARG A 742 38.10 3.03 18.40
N LEU A 743 37.24 3.79 17.72
CA LEU A 743 37.17 3.86 16.26
C LEU A 743 38.52 4.27 15.67
N LEU A 744 39.18 5.31 16.19
CA LEU A 744 40.51 5.73 15.73
C LEU A 744 41.57 4.63 15.90
N GLY A 745 41.49 3.85 16.97
CA GLY A 745 42.32 2.67 17.15
C GLY A 745 42.09 1.61 16.06
N LEU A 746 40.83 1.35 15.72
CA LEU A 746 40.43 0.42 14.66
C LEU A 746 40.80 0.92 13.26
N VAL A 747 40.67 2.23 13.00
CA VAL A 747 41.11 2.88 11.75
C VAL A 747 42.62 2.72 11.58
N ARG A 748 43.41 3.05 12.61
CA ARG A 748 44.88 2.85 12.58
C ARG A 748 45.26 1.39 12.36
N PHE A 749 44.52 0.47 12.98
CA PHE A 749 44.73 -0.96 12.77
C PHE A 749 44.42 -1.38 11.33
N ALA A 750 43.29 -0.94 10.77
CA ALA A 750 42.90 -1.25 9.38
C ALA A 750 43.93 -0.72 8.38
N ILE A 751 44.44 0.50 8.59
CA ILE A 751 45.48 1.08 7.73
C ILE A 751 46.77 0.27 7.82
N ASN A 752 47.23 -0.06 9.03
CA ASN A 752 48.52 -0.74 9.22
C ASN A 752 48.51 -2.23 8.86
N GLN A 753 47.36 -2.90 8.96
CA GLN A 753 47.27 -4.37 8.86
C GLN A 753 46.37 -4.86 7.72
N ARG A 754 45.59 -3.96 7.10
CA ARG A 754 44.59 -4.30 6.07
C ARG A 754 44.55 -3.27 4.93
N GLU A 755 45.62 -2.51 4.72
CA GLU A 755 45.72 -1.51 3.64
C GLU A 755 44.55 -0.51 3.64
N GLY A 756 44.05 -0.16 4.83
CA GLY A 756 42.93 0.78 5.00
C GLY A 756 41.55 0.16 4.78
N GLN A 757 41.46 -1.15 4.54
CA GLN A 757 40.21 -1.81 4.16
C GLN A 757 39.56 -2.56 5.33
N VAL A 758 38.27 -2.31 5.55
CA VAL A 758 37.47 -3.03 6.55
C VAL A 758 36.01 -3.14 6.13
N GLU A 759 35.39 -4.31 6.29
CA GLU A 759 33.95 -4.46 6.10
C GLU A 759 33.17 -3.58 7.09
N GLY A 760 32.20 -2.82 6.61
CA GLY A 760 31.41 -1.91 7.46
C GLY A 760 30.64 -2.64 8.56
N ASP A 761 30.13 -3.84 8.27
CA ASP A 761 29.46 -4.71 9.26
C ASP A 761 30.40 -5.14 10.39
N LYS A 762 31.63 -5.52 10.02
CA LYS A 762 32.65 -5.91 10.97
C LYS A 762 33.09 -4.75 11.86
N LEU A 763 33.25 -3.57 11.27
CA LEU A 763 33.59 -2.36 12.03
C LEU A 763 32.46 -1.98 13.01
N ALA A 764 31.20 -2.08 12.57
CA ALA A 764 30.04 -1.84 13.44
C ALA A 764 29.91 -2.87 14.58
N ALA A 765 30.20 -4.15 14.30
CA ALA A 765 30.22 -5.21 15.31
C ALA A 765 31.32 -4.99 16.38
N LEU A 766 32.52 -4.58 15.95
CA LEU A 766 33.64 -4.28 16.86
C LEU A 766 33.38 -3.07 17.78
N LEU A 767 32.43 -2.21 17.39
CA LEU A 767 32.03 -1.02 18.12
C LEU A 767 30.68 -1.16 18.84
N GLY A 768 30.00 -2.32 18.72
CA GLY A 768 28.70 -2.56 19.35
C GLY A 768 27.61 -1.59 18.90
N ALA A 769 27.72 -1.03 17.70
CA ALA A 769 26.90 0.10 17.28
C ALA A 769 26.21 -0.13 15.93
N SER A 770 25.35 0.81 15.55
CA SER A 770 24.72 0.79 14.23
C SER A 770 25.71 1.23 13.15
N LYS A 771 25.49 0.82 11.90
CA LYS A 771 26.27 1.33 10.74
C LYS A 771 26.18 2.86 10.63
N MET A 772 25.03 3.42 10.99
CA MET A 772 24.81 4.87 11.00
C MET A 772 25.74 5.55 12.02
N SER A 773 25.85 5.02 13.24
CA SER A 773 26.75 5.56 14.26
C SER A 773 28.21 5.54 13.79
N VAL A 774 28.64 4.44 13.16
CA VAL A 774 29.99 4.34 12.56
C VAL A 774 30.19 5.36 11.44
N ALA A 775 29.22 5.51 10.53
CA ALA A 775 29.31 6.46 9.43
C ALA A 775 29.34 7.93 9.92
N LEU A 776 28.53 8.29 10.91
CA LEU A 776 28.54 9.61 11.54
C LEU A 776 29.89 9.89 12.20
N ALA A 777 30.44 8.93 12.93
CA ALA A 777 31.76 9.05 13.55
C ALA A 777 32.88 9.23 12.52
N LEU A 778 32.90 8.42 11.46
CA LEU A 778 33.87 8.55 10.37
C LEU A 778 33.73 9.90 9.64
N THR A 779 32.51 10.38 9.45
CA THR A 779 32.25 11.69 8.82
C THR A 779 32.66 12.85 9.71
N ALA A 780 32.44 12.76 11.02
CA ALA A 780 32.93 13.75 11.99
C ALA A 780 34.46 13.87 11.95
N LEU A 781 35.15 12.72 11.92
CA LEU A 781 36.61 12.67 11.80
C LEU A 781 37.10 13.19 10.43
N LYS A 782 36.35 12.94 9.36
CA LYS A 782 36.66 13.46 8.02
C LYS A 782 36.52 14.98 7.92
N LYS A 783 35.50 15.55 8.56
CA LYS A 783 35.28 17.01 8.53
C LYS A 783 36.40 17.81 9.16
N VAL A 784 36.98 17.30 10.25
CA VAL A 784 38.15 17.93 10.86
C VAL A 784 39.46 17.55 10.16
N HIS A 785 39.38 16.88 9.01
CA HIS A 785 40.53 16.39 8.24
C HIS A 785 41.48 15.49 9.03
N TRP A 786 40.94 14.69 9.96
CA TRP A 786 41.75 13.72 10.71
C TRP A 786 41.93 12.43 9.92
N ILE A 787 40.87 11.99 9.25
CA ILE A 787 40.85 10.81 8.38
C ILE A 787 40.23 11.18 7.04
N ASP A 788 40.45 10.35 6.03
CA ASP A 788 39.53 10.27 4.88
C ASP A 788 38.86 8.90 4.88
N TRP A 789 37.66 8.85 4.32
CA TRP A 789 36.98 7.59 4.08
C TRP A 789 35.98 7.67 2.94
N PHE A 790 35.77 6.51 2.31
CA PHE A 790 34.66 6.23 1.41
C PHE A 790 34.25 4.77 1.53
N SER A 791 33.10 4.41 0.96
CA SER A 791 32.57 3.06 0.97
C SER A 791 32.25 2.60 -0.45
N GLU A 792 32.54 1.33 -0.74
CA GLU A 792 32.17 0.67 -2.00
C GLU A 792 31.82 -0.79 -1.70
N ASN A 793 30.66 -1.27 -2.17
CA ASN A 793 30.21 -2.66 -1.99
C ASN A 793 30.27 -3.20 -0.54
N GLY A 794 30.03 -2.34 0.46
CA GLY A 794 30.08 -2.70 1.89
C GLY A 794 31.49 -2.71 2.52
N MET A 795 32.53 -2.48 1.72
CA MET A 795 33.90 -2.25 2.19
C MET A 795 34.13 -0.76 2.44
N LEU A 796 34.72 -0.44 3.59
CA LEU A 796 35.20 0.89 3.93
C LEU A 796 36.69 0.99 3.60
N TYR A 797 37.06 2.06 2.92
CA TYR A 797 38.43 2.44 2.64
C TYR A 797 38.76 3.65 3.49
N LEU A 798 39.81 3.53 4.30
CA LEU A 798 40.16 4.46 5.37
C LEU A 798 41.61 4.94 5.17
N ASP A 799 41.83 6.24 5.35
CA ASP A 799 43.16 6.83 5.32
C ASP A 799 43.36 7.85 6.45
N MET A 800 44.60 8.07 6.88
CA MET A 800 44.96 9.05 7.90
C MET A 800 45.54 10.31 7.25
N LEU A 801 44.86 11.45 7.43
CA LEU A 801 45.28 12.72 6.83
C LEU A 801 46.22 13.55 7.71
N GLY A 802 46.29 13.27 9.03
CA GLY A 802 47.22 13.95 9.95
C GLY A 802 46.63 14.27 11.31
N GLN A 803 46.87 15.49 11.81
CA GLN A 803 46.22 16.03 13.02
C GLN A 803 44.92 16.74 12.64
N PRO A 804 43.88 16.68 13.50
CA PRO A 804 42.62 17.36 13.23
C PRO A 804 42.84 18.87 13.16
N MET A 805 42.26 19.52 12.14
CA MET A 805 42.33 20.98 11.97
C MET A 805 41.43 21.73 12.95
N GLU A 806 40.39 21.08 13.44
CA GLU A 806 39.39 21.62 14.36
C GLU A 806 39.00 20.57 15.39
N SER A 807 38.28 21.00 16.44
CA SER A 807 37.72 20.10 17.46
C SER A 807 36.63 19.21 16.83
N VAL A 808 36.70 17.89 17.03
CA VAL A 808 35.69 16.96 16.49
C VAL A 808 34.35 17.19 17.17
N GLU A 809 34.38 17.53 18.45
CA GLU A 809 33.23 17.76 19.31
C GLU A 809 32.35 18.93 18.83
N ASP A 810 32.93 19.86 18.07
CA ASP A 810 32.23 21.02 17.53
C ASP A 810 31.45 20.69 16.24
N THR A 811 31.71 19.55 15.61
CA THR A 811 31.03 19.13 14.37
C THR A 811 29.57 18.76 14.61
N GLN A 812 28.71 19.01 13.61
CA GLN A 812 27.30 18.60 13.66
C GLN A 812 27.17 17.06 13.71
N GLU A 813 28.06 16.36 13.02
CA GLU A 813 28.13 14.90 12.96
C GLU A 813 28.48 14.29 14.31
N TYR A 814 29.32 14.93 15.11
CA TYR A 814 29.58 14.50 16.49
C TYR A 814 28.33 14.60 17.37
N LYS A 815 27.55 15.68 17.23
CA LYS A 815 26.27 15.82 17.95
C LYS A 815 25.24 14.78 17.51
N GLN A 816 25.21 14.45 16.22
CA GLN A 816 24.38 13.38 15.67
C GLN A 816 24.84 11.99 16.12
N LEU A 817 26.16 11.76 16.20
CA LEU A 817 26.74 10.55 16.77
C LEU A 817 26.29 10.38 18.23
N ALA A 818 26.39 11.45 19.03
CA ALA A 818 25.94 11.43 20.43
C ALA A 818 24.46 11.06 20.56
N ALA A 819 23.59 11.66 19.74
CA ALA A 819 22.17 11.29 19.71
C ALA A 819 21.95 9.84 19.26
N SER A 820 22.74 9.36 18.29
CA SER A 820 22.65 7.98 17.81
C SER A 820 23.10 6.96 18.86
N LEU A 821 24.18 7.24 19.61
CA LEU A 821 24.63 6.38 20.71
C LEU A 821 23.66 6.41 21.89
N ASP A 822 23.06 7.57 22.20
CA ASP A 822 21.98 7.67 23.20
C ASP A 822 20.75 6.84 22.81
N GLN A 823 20.42 6.74 21.52
CA GLN A 823 19.36 5.83 21.05
C GLN A 823 19.71 4.36 21.25
N VAL A 824 20.95 3.96 20.97
CA VAL A 824 21.44 2.59 21.22
C VAL A 824 21.33 2.26 22.72
N LYS A 825 21.80 3.18 23.57
CA LYS A 825 21.69 3.09 25.03
C LYS A 825 20.24 2.94 25.49
N LYS A 826 19.34 3.79 25.01
CA LYS A 826 17.90 3.71 25.33
C LYS A 826 17.25 2.42 24.85
N PHE A 827 17.61 1.92 23.68
CA PHE A 827 17.09 0.65 23.18
C PHE A 827 17.55 -0.52 24.06
N ARG A 828 18.84 -0.58 24.39
CA ARG A 828 19.38 -1.60 25.30
C ARG A 828 18.72 -1.48 26.68
N GLN A 829 18.58 -0.28 27.23
CA GLN A 829 17.87 -0.04 28.49
C GLN A 829 16.42 -0.54 28.43
N TRP A 830 15.70 -0.24 27.35
CA TRP A 830 14.35 -0.74 27.13
C TRP A 830 14.32 -2.28 27.10
N CYS A 831 15.26 -2.94 26.40
CA CYS A 831 15.37 -4.40 26.43
C CYS A 831 15.65 -4.96 27.83
N GLN A 832 16.32 -4.22 28.70
CA GLN A 832 16.53 -4.60 30.10
C GLN A 832 15.26 -4.49 30.94
N GLU A 833 14.47 -3.44 30.71
CA GLU A 833 13.38 -3.03 31.60
C GLU A 833 12.01 -3.55 31.15
N CYS A 834 11.81 -3.79 29.85
CA CYS A 834 10.51 -4.16 29.29
C CYS A 834 10.04 -5.53 29.80
N SER A 835 8.73 -5.71 29.85
CA SER A 835 8.13 -7.02 30.13
C SER A 835 8.44 -8.01 29.00
N MET A 836 8.44 -9.30 29.32
CA MET A 836 8.63 -10.33 28.30
C MET A 836 7.57 -10.28 27.20
N ASN A 837 6.35 -9.85 27.51
CA ASN A 837 5.27 -9.70 26.53
C ASN A 837 5.54 -8.54 25.56
N GLU A 838 6.03 -7.40 26.04
CA GLU A 838 6.40 -6.25 25.19
C GLU A 838 7.56 -6.61 24.26
N LEU A 839 8.57 -7.32 24.78
CA LEU A 839 9.69 -7.80 23.97
C LEU A 839 9.21 -8.81 22.91
N GLN A 840 8.28 -9.71 23.26
CA GLN A 840 7.70 -10.67 22.32
C GLN A 840 6.91 -9.99 21.20
N LEU A 841 6.08 -9.00 21.54
CA LEU A 841 5.32 -8.20 20.57
C LEU A 841 6.24 -7.47 19.60
N ALA A 842 7.33 -6.88 20.10
CA ALA A 842 8.33 -6.20 19.27
C ALA A 842 9.08 -7.15 18.31
N LEU A 843 9.14 -8.45 18.62
CA LEU A 843 9.83 -9.45 17.81
C LEU A 843 8.93 -10.19 16.81
N VAL A 844 7.61 -10.05 16.90
CA VAL A 844 6.63 -10.74 16.03
C VAL A 844 5.57 -9.75 15.51
N PRO A 845 5.87 -8.95 14.47
CA PRO A 845 5.04 -7.81 14.10
C PRO A 845 3.69 -8.10 13.41
N ASN A 846 3.13 -9.32 13.44
CA ASN A 846 1.99 -9.67 12.55
C ASN A 846 1.01 -10.77 13.02
N ARG A 847 0.80 -10.97 14.33
CA ARG A 847 -0.28 -11.89 14.79
C ARG A 847 -0.95 -11.43 16.07
N VAL A 848 -1.86 -10.46 15.96
CA VAL A 848 -2.91 -10.28 16.98
C VAL A 848 -4.20 -9.81 16.31
N THR A 849 -5.15 -10.75 16.14
CA THR A 849 -6.59 -10.48 16.12
C THR A 849 -7.06 -10.53 17.57
N LEU A 850 -7.58 -9.44 18.14
CA LEU A 850 -8.17 -9.47 19.48
C LEU A 850 -9.66 -9.79 19.38
N ALA A 851 -10.03 -11.04 19.64
CA ALA A 851 -11.36 -11.36 20.15
C ALA A 851 -11.32 -11.16 21.67
N ALA A 852 -12.12 -10.21 22.17
CA ALA A 852 -12.31 -10.01 23.59
C ALA A 852 -13.22 -11.10 24.17
N THR A 853 -12.87 -11.62 25.34
CA THR A 853 -13.85 -12.19 26.27
C THR A 853 -13.48 -11.75 27.68
N PRO A 854 -14.41 -11.18 28.46
CA PRO A 854 -14.10 -10.65 29.78
C PRO A 854 -13.85 -11.78 30.77
N LEU A 855 -12.76 -11.70 31.52
CA LEU A 855 -12.48 -12.59 32.65
C LEU A 855 -13.22 -12.06 33.88
N GLU A 856 -14.20 -12.84 34.34
CA GLU A 856 -14.87 -12.65 35.63
C GLU A 856 -13.88 -12.77 36.80
N SER A 857 -14.23 -12.01 37.84
CA SER A 857 -13.59 -11.88 39.15
C SER A 857 -13.27 -13.21 39.85
N LEU A 858 -12.04 -13.34 40.36
CA LEU A 858 -11.73 -14.21 41.50
C LEU A 858 -10.88 -13.45 42.54
N GLU A 859 -11.41 -13.40 43.76
CA GLU A 859 -10.81 -12.80 44.95
C GLU A 859 -9.59 -13.58 45.50
N PRO A 860 -8.76 -12.95 46.36
CA PRO A 860 -7.45 -13.46 46.74
C PRO A 860 -7.52 -14.42 47.94
N THR A 861 -6.86 -15.57 47.82
CA THR A 861 -6.42 -16.35 48.99
C THR A 861 -4.95 -16.70 48.88
N GLU A 862 -4.27 -16.49 50.01
CA GLU A 862 -2.85 -16.67 50.29
C GLU A 862 -2.38 -18.12 50.05
N ILE A 863 -1.09 -18.30 49.71
CA ILE A 863 -0.15 -19.19 50.43
C ILE A 863 1.30 -18.89 49.99
N SER A 864 2.15 -18.89 51.01
CA SER A 864 3.59 -18.64 51.15
C SER A 864 4.61 -19.25 50.17
N GLY A 865 5.64 -18.45 49.84
CA GLY A 865 7.07 -18.74 50.05
C GLY A 865 7.75 -19.95 49.39
N GLN A 866 8.42 -19.73 48.25
CA GLN A 866 9.67 -20.42 47.82
C GLN A 866 10.50 -19.53 46.85
N PRO A 867 11.85 -19.65 46.80
CA PRO A 867 12.68 -18.86 45.91
C PRO A 867 12.72 -19.42 44.47
N GLY A 868 12.37 -18.57 43.50
CA GLY A 868 12.92 -18.56 42.14
C GLY A 868 12.65 -19.79 41.26
N VAL A 869 11.39 -20.10 40.95
CA VAL A 869 11.06 -21.03 39.86
C VAL A 869 11.20 -20.31 38.51
N LEU A 870 12.01 -20.86 37.60
CA LEU A 870 12.07 -20.49 36.18
C LEU A 870 10.65 -20.56 35.58
N LYS A 871 10.02 -19.40 35.38
CA LYS A 871 8.74 -19.33 34.68
C LYS A 871 8.99 -19.39 33.17
N SER A 872 8.80 -20.56 32.56
CA SER A 872 8.67 -20.67 31.12
C SER A 872 7.28 -20.21 30.69
N VAL A 873 7.19 -19.13 29.90
CA VAL A 873 5.94 -18.75 29.24
C VAL A 873 5.86 -19.52 27.92
N THR A 874 4.83 -20.36 27.79
CA THR A 874 4.58 -21.20 26.62
C THR A 874 3.20 -20.80 26.08
N THR A 875 3.13 -20.15 24.92
CA THR A 875 1.83 -19.83 24.29
C THR A 875 1.35 -20.99 23.40
N TYR A 876 0.05 -21.22 23.46
CA TYR A 876 -0.74 -22.04 22.54
C TYR A 876 -1.67 -21.08 21.81
N GLY A 877 -1.78 -21.21 20.49
CA GLY A 877 -2.86 -20.59 19.73
C GLY A 877 -3.95 -21.62 19.54
N ASP A 878 -5.14 -21.32 20.04
CA ASP A 878 -6.41 -21.58 19.36
C ASP A 878 -7.20 -20.25 19.39
#